data_AF-A0AB34IV14-F1
#
_entry.id   AF-A0AB34IV14-F1
#
_cell.length_a   1.000
_cell.length_b   1.000
_cell.length_c   1.000
_cell.angle_alpha   90.00
_cell.angle_beta   90.00
_cell.angle_gamma   90.00
#
_symmetry.space_group_name_H-M   'P 1'
#
loop_
_entity.id
_entity.type
_entity.pdbx_description
1 polymer ?
#
loop_
_entity_poly.entity_id
_entity_poly.type
_entity_poly.pdbx_seq_one_letter_code
_entity_poly.pdbx_strand_id
1 'polypeptide(L)'
;MLRWCLPGATVTAAHEQRDSLVPPDEAHAAPPAAADPPATPPLPEAVAAALAALAPLAAQREQMEKAALLLQAATHEAMKLASPAGMAVHLEPWPLRGKYCCFLSHYKMEAATEARLVQFKLEKMMRQPVFIDSDNLKDLRQLKEHVKNSDVLVLFLTRGYFTRPWCLIEIWTAIEEGVPIVALNVRGGHPYDYEEAHRFLERLEESLPATNPGATELLLQQGVDPTQAAFKMASELPGIIATELSVSASRNVLNAQLLDLCEAMRAATPLDKSGDREAWLAQRKHKYGRSIETEYRSRSSSCISPLGSSPSALPKAFEHLSSVPKPQGTPAASEASFNSRVGSATRARFAVGYSSSRNPETAVLNAYRMLVTKLSNLAPSVILVAHSVLFDANEIGRHLRQLVHLTTLFFGCGTMYGVMVDAKWCSDEGYFVALQGVYDPSGIYKTFSAELPPYEVTPAIDGTSQTDEKEKAKVVDKEAKEACSKCLKQGNLDPRSWLGDVHAPPGLLFLFVAGANHEGVLRSVHEVIGANVPTVGGGVKSLLHSPDEGTIKCHTSGCCGMMCWPSVEVIGAFCHGLSPVPNCQGKISVGLDGNTIREINNQPAQQVLREWLPSLAENLLKDHLERNPDMKYAQHGIVDCWQPMTFWRSTRALDDAGEYYGVGTLEECGSWRVVMPRYISARDGSVTFAQQVHVGQTVGLLKGRLEHVQDQTARSCSEVMRSSGLQHPLASFSFICATYYGISGEHGMSMMAEKLSEALGWIPSLGIVGGPEFGTTASSTVTGGFTTSSIIFGAELNGLDEANAFMHVS
;
A
#
# COMPACT_ATOMS: atom_id res chain seq x y z
N MET A 1 43.05 -18.33 -4.15
CA MET A 1 44.45 -18.54 -3.69
C MET A 1 44.46 -18.53 -2.16
N LEU A 2 45.23 -19.43 -1.51
CA LEU A 2 45.52 -19.53 -0.06
C LEU A 2 44.28 -19.70 0.88
N ARG A 3 43.99 -20.85 1.54
CA ARG A 3 44.73 -21.65 2.57
C ARG A 3 45.05 -20.84 3.84
N TRP A 4 44.88 -21.31 5.08
CA TRP A 4 44.38 -22.58 5.69
C TRP A 4 43.92 -22.29 7.17
N CYS A 5 43.51 -23.18 8.09
CA CYS A 5 43.68 -24.65 8.26
C CYS A 5 42.49 -25.32 9.04
N LEU A 6 42.78 -26.26 9.95
CA LEU A 6 41.92 -27.14 10.80
C LEU A 6 42.67 -27.42 12.16
N PRO A 7 42.29 -28.35 13.09
CA PRO A 7 41.14 -29.28 13.23
C PRO A 7 40.40 -29.13 14.62
N GLY A 8 39.44 -29.93 15.09
CA GLY A 8 38.68 -31.09 14.58
C GLY A 8 38.31 -32.04 15.75
N ALA A 9 37.11 -32.64 15.74
CA ALA A 9 36.70 -33.63 16.75
C ALA A 9 35.66 -34.62 16.20
N THR A 10 36.04 -35.90 16.17
CA THR A 10 35.16 -37.05 15.91
C THR A 10 34.62 -37.60 17.23
N VAL A 11 33.33 -37.92 17.31
CA VAL A 11 32.80 -38.84 18.33
C VAL A 11 31.95 -39.91 17.64
N THR A 12 32.14 -41.14 18.09
CA THR A 12 31.66 -42.40 17.52
C THR A 12 30.18 -42.67 17.78
N ALA A 13 29.55 -43.42 16.87
CA ALA A 13 28.32 -44.13 17.16
C ALA A 13 28.56 -45.18 18.28
N ALA A 14 27.66 -45.24 19.25
CA ALA A 14 27.58 -46.32 20.22
C ALA A 14 26.15 -46.86 20.21
N HIS A 15 26.05 -48.17 19.94
CA HIS A 15 24.81 -48.92 19.91
C HIS A 15 24.68 -49.58 21.29
N GLU A 16 23.70 -49.17 22.10
CA GLU A 16 23.42 -49.87 23.37
C GLU A 16 21.99 -50.37 23.44
N GLN A 17 21.87 -51.62 23.90
CA GLN A 17 20.63 -52.34 24.11
C GLN A 17 19.85 -51.70 25.27
N ARG A 18 18.52 -51.70 25.18
CA ARG A 18 17.67 -51.65 26.36
C ARG A 18 16.90 -52.95 26.47
N ASP A 19 17.25 -53.71 27.51
CA ASP A 19 16.60 -54.96 27.85
C ASP A 19 15.14 -54.74 28.28
N SER A 20 14.38 -55.82 28.10
CA SER A 20 13.00 -55.97 28.51
C SER A 20 12.81 -55.83 30.02
N LEU A 21 11.86 -55.00 30.44
CA LEU A 21 11.15 -55.20 31.72
C LEU A 21 9.65 -55.19 31.45
N VAL A 22 9.05 -56.36 31.68
CA VAL A 22 7.60 -56.61 31.62
C VAL A 22 7.00 -56.28 32.99
N PRO A 23 5.99 -55.40 33.10
CA PRO A 23 5.08 -55.39 34.25
C PRO A 23 4.03 -56.51 34.08
N PRO A 24 3.61 -57.19 35.16
CA PRO A 24 2.67 -58.31 35.09
C PRO A 24 1.21 -57.85 34.90
N ASP A 25 0.36 -58.81 34.52
CA ASP A 25 -1.09 -58.64 34.33
C ASP A 25 -1.80 -57.98 35.53
N GLU A 26 -2.57 -56.93 35.26
CA GLU A 26 -3.70 -56.53 36.12
C GLU A 26 -5.02 -56.75 35.36
N ALA A 27 -5.96 -57.44 36.02
CA ALA A 27 -7.18 -57.92 35.41
C ALA A 27 -8.21 -56.81 35.15
N HIS A 28 -8.88 -56.87 34.01
CA HIS A 28 -10.03 -56.02 33.70
C HIS A 28 -11.22 -56.31 34.64
N ALA A 29 -11.37 -55.49 35.68
CA ALA A 29 -12.63 -55.34 36.40
C ALA A 29 -13.57 -54.39 35.64
N ALA A 30 -14.85 -54.73 35.57
CA ALA A 30 -15.87 -53.90 34.92
C ALA A 30 -16.12 -52.60 35.72
N PRO A 31 -16.44 -51.47 35.06
CA PRO A 31 -16.73 -50.22 35.76
C PRO A 31 -18.02 -50.34 36.59
N PRO A 32 -18.05 -49.77 37.81
CA PRO A 32 -19.28 -49.72 38.61
C PRO A 32 -20.31 -48.78 37.97
N ALA A 33 -21.59 -49.08 38.18
CA ALA A 33 -22.69 -48.24 37.71
C ALA A 33 -22.59 -46.82 38.29
N ALA A 34 -22.92 -45.81 37.47
CA ALA A 34 -22.94 -44.43 37.89
C ALA A 34 -23.95 -44.22 39.04
N ALA A 35 -23.49 -43.60 40.13
CA ALA A 35 -24.38 -43.09 41.17
C ALA A 35 -25.08 -41.82 40.67
N ASP A 36 -26.36 -41.65 41.04
CA ASP A 36 -27.12 -40.45 40.71
C ASP A 36 -26.44 -39.18 41.25
N PRO A 37 -26.43 -38.08 40.49
CA PRO A 37 -25.84 -36.83 40.96
C PRO A 37 -26.62 -36.29 42.18
N PRO A 38 -25.93 -35.73 43.20
CA PRO A 38 -26.58 -35.17 44.36
C PRO A 38 -27.48 -34.00 43.95
N ALA A 39 -28.68 -33.92 44.54
CA ALA A 39 -29.66 -32.89 44.24
C ALA A 39 -29.06 -31.49 44.39
N THR A 40 -29.20 -30.67 43.35
CA THR A 40 -28.72 -29.29 43.31
C THR A 40 -29.40 -28.48 44.43
N PRO A 41 -28.64 -27.76 45.28
CA PRO A 41 -29.26 -26.88 46.27
C PRO A 41 -30.07 -25.78 45.56
N PRO A 42 -31.20 -25.33 46.15
CA PRO A 42 -32.02 -24.30 45.54
C PRO A 42 -31.21 -23.00 45.36
N LEU A 43 -31.32 -22.40 44.17
CA LEU A 43 -30.74 -21.11 43.86
C LEU A 43 -31.20 -20.06 44.90
N PRO A 44 -30.30 -19.21 45.43
CA PRO A 44 -30.69 -18.14 46.32
C PRO A 44 -31.76 -17.26 45.68
N GLU A 45 -32.77 -16.87 46.45
CA GLU A 45 -33.96 -16.14 46.00
C GLU A 45 -33.62 -14.86 45.19
N ALA A 46 -32.51 -14.19 45.55
CA ALA A 46 -31.96 -13.06 44.80
C ALA A 46 -31.50 -13.39 43.37
N VAL A 47 -30.99 -14.59 43.11
CA VAL A 47 -30.56 -15.03 41.76
C VAL A 47 -31.78 -15.41 40.92
N ALA A 48 -32.79 -16.03 41.53
CA ALA A 48 -34.08 -16.28 40.86
C ALA A 48 -34.77 -14.97 40.46
N ALA A 49 -34.77 -13.97 41.35
CA ALA A 49 -35.29 -12.63 41.06
C ALA A 49 -34.50 -11.92 39.93
N ALA A 50 -33.16 -12.02 39.94
CA ALA A 50 -32.32 -11.44 38.89
C ALA A 50 -32.57 -12.09 37.51
N LEU A 51 -32.71 -13.42 37.45
CA LEU A 51 -33.04 -14.14 36.22
C LEU A 51 -34.44 -13.79 35.71
N ALA A 52 -35.42 -13.64 36.59
CA ALA A 52 -36.76 -13.18 36.23
C ALA A 52 -36.76 -11.74 35.66
N ALA A 53 -35.90 -10.86 36.19
CA ALA A 53 -35.73 -9.49 35.69
C ALA A 53 -35.00 -9.40 34.33
N LEU A 54 -34.23 -10.43 33.95
CA LEU A 54 -33.52 -10.51 32.66
C LEU A 54 -34.37 -11.10 31.52
N ALA A 55 -35.44 -11.84 31.83
CA ALA A 55 -36.31 -12.45 30.82
C ALA A 55 -36.93 -11.46 29.80
N PRO A 56 -37.38 -10.24 30.20
CA PRO A 56 -37.88 -9.24 29.25
C PRO A 56 -36.82 -8.78 28.26
N LEU A 57 -35.56 -8.63 28.71
CA LEU A 57 -34.44 -8.18 27.87
C LEU A 57 -34.05 -9.23 26.82
N ALA A 58 -34.17 -10.53 27.15
CA ALA A 58 -33.96 -11.61 26.19
C ALA A 58 -35.01 -11.57 25.06
N ALA A 59 -36.30 -11.38 25.41
CA ALA A 59 -37.38 -11.24 24.42
C ALA A 59 -37.22 -9.97 23.57
N GLN A 60 -36.78 -8.86 24.18
CA GLN A 60 -36.53 -7.60 23.47
C GLN A 60 -35.36 -7.73 22.47
N ARG A 61 -34.30 -8.47 22.84
CA ARG A 61 -33.20 -8.81 21.93
C ARG A 61 -33.67 -9.66 20.74
N GLU A 62 -34.49 -10.69 20.96
CA GLU A 62 -35.02 -11.51 19.87
C GLU A 62 -35.89 -10.69 18.90
N GLN A 63 -36.67 -9.72 19.41
CA GLN A 63 -37.43 -8.78 18.59
C GLN A 63 -36.52 -7.84 17.79
N MET A 64 -35.41 -7.35 18.37
CA MET A 64 -34.43 -6.53 17.65
C MET A 64 -33.70 -7.32 16.55
N GLU A 65 -33.31 -8.57 16.82
CA GLU A 65 -32.67 -9.44 15.81
C GLU A 65 -33.62 -9.75 14.64
N LYS A 66 -34.92 -9.98 14.91
CA LYS A 66 -35.96 -10.11 13.87
C LYS A 66 -36.20 -8.82 13.10
N ALA A 67 -36.21 -7.66 13.77
CA ALA A 67 -36.36 -6.36 13.11
C ALA A 67 -35.16 -6.04 12.21
N ALA A 68 -33.94 -6.36 12.64
CA ALA A 68 -32.72 -6.19 11.85
C ALA A 68 -32.74 -7.06 10.58
N LEU A 69 -33.15 -8.33 10.69
CA LEU A 69 -33.33 -9.23 9.53
C LEU A 69 -34.38 -8.72 8.54
N LEU A 70 -35.52 -8.21 9.02
CA LEU A 70 -36.55 -7.61 8.17
C LEU A 70 -36.06 -6.32 7.49
N LEU A 71 -35.33 -5.46 8.20
CA LEU A 71 -34.74 -4.24 7.65
C LEU A 71 -33.66 -4.55 6.59
N GLN A 72 -32.86 -5.60 6.81
CA GLN A 72 -31.85 -6.08 5.86
C GLN A 72 -32.48 -6.67 4.60
N ALA A 73 -33.57 -7.43 4.74
CA ALA A 73 -34.35 -7.92 3.60
C ALA A 73 -35.00 -6.77 2.81
N ALA A 74 -35.58 -5.79 3.51
CA ALA A 74 -36.22 -4.62 2.90
C ALA A 74 -35.21 -3.70 2.18
N THR A 75 -34.02 -3.48 2.75
CA THR A 75 -32.95 -2.73 2.06
C THR A 75 -32.43 -3.47 0.84
N HIS A 76 -32.32 -4.80 0.87
CA HIS A 76 -31.93 -5.58 -0.31
C HIS A 76 -32.97 -5.55 -1.43
N GLU A 77 -34.28 -5.58 -1.13
CA GLU A 77 -35.34 -5.34 -2.11
C GLU A 77 -35.31 -3.89 -2.64
N ALA A 78 -35.21 -2.90 -1.76
CA ALA A 78 -35.10 -1.50 -2.15
C ALA A 78 -33.88 -1.23 -3.05
N MET A 79 -32.74 -1.87 -2.80
CA MET A 79 -31.55 -1.76 -3.65
C MET A 79 -31.72 -2.37 -5.05
N LYS A 80 -32.56 -3.39 -5.23
CA LYS A 80 -32.93 -3.89 -6.57
C LYS A 80 -33.80 -2.89 -7.32
N LEU A 81 -34.73 -2.24 -6.63
CA LEU A 81 -35.69 -1.29 -7.19
C LEU A 81 -35.07 0.11 -7.43
N ALA A 82 -34.10 0.51 -6.61
CA ALA A 82 -33.48 1.84 -6.64
C ALA A 82 -32.20 1.92 -7.49
N SER A 83 -31.81 0.87 -8.21
CA SER A 83 -30.71 0.94 -9.18
C SER A 83 -31.06 2.00 -10.25
N PRO A 84 -30.33 3.12 -10.35
CA PRO A 84 -30.70 4.20 -11.27
C PRO A 84 -30.71 3.70 -12.71
N ALA A 85 -31.61 4.24 -13.54
CA ALA A 85 -31.77 3.89 -14.96
C ALA A 85 -30.62 4.37 -15.87
N GLY A 86 -29.39 4.45 -15.34
CA GLY A 86 -28.17 4.70 -16.09
C GLY A 86 -27.71 3.45 -16.84
N MET A 87 -28.39 3.15 -17.96
CA MET A 87 -28.04 2.15 -18.98
C MET A 87 -27.16 0.99 -18.47
N ALA A 88 -27.75 0.10 -17.67
CA ALA A 88 -27.21 -1.25 -17.56
C ALA A 88 -27.36 -1.91 -18.94
N VAL A 89 -26.31 -1.86 -19.75
CA VAL A 89 -26.28 -2.53 -21.05
C VAL A 89 -26.26 -4.03 -20.79
N HIS A 90 -27.46 -4.60 -20.73
CA HIS A 90 -27.67 -6.04 -20.62
C HIS A 90 -27.28 -6.68 -21.95
N LEU A 91 -26.02 -7.09 -22.05
CA LEU A 91 -25.62 -8.07 -23.05
C LEU A 91 -26.32 -9.40 -22.75
N GLU A 92 -26.68 -10.11 -23.81
CA GLU A 92 -27.05 -11.51 -23.69
C GLU A 92 -25.89 -12.31 -23.08
N PRO A 93 -26.17 -13.31 -22.20
CA PRO A 93 -25.13 -14.15 -21.61
C PRO A 93 -24.25 -14.76 -22.68
N TRP A 94 -22.93 -14.78 -22.43
CA TRP A 94 -22.00 -15.28 -23.42
C TRP A 94 -22.20 -16.80 -23.64
N PRO A 95 -22.33 -17.27 -24.91
CA PRO A 95 -22.57 -18.67 -25.22
C PRO A 95 -21.27 -19.48 -25.16
N LEU A 96 -20.91 -19.86 -23.93
CA LEU A 96 -19.66 -20.53 -23.58
C LEU A 96 -19.43 -21.81 -24.40
N ARG A 97 -18.27 -21.94 -25.07
CA ARG A 97 -17.87 -23.17 -25.79
C ARG A 97 -16.85 -24.00 -25.00
N GLY A 98 -15.92 -23.32 -24.32
CA GLY A 98 -14.95 -23.90 -23.40
C GLY A 98 -15.38 -23.78 -21.93
N LYS A 99 -14.42 -23.46 -21.06
CA LYS A 99 -14.62 -23.19 -19.63
C LYS A 99 -14.64 -21.71 -19.30
N TYR A 100 -14.03 -20.86 -20.13
CA TYR A 100 -13.91 -19.41 -19.94
C TYR A 100 -14.34 -18.67 -21.20
N CYS A 101 -15.04 -17.54 -21.05
CA CYS A 101 -15.44 -16.72 -22.20
C CYS A 101 -14.24 -15.98 -22.82
N CYS A 102 -13.20 -15.71 -22.03
CA CYS A 102 -11.88 -15.35 -22.54
C CYS A 102 -10.75 -15.63 -21.53
N PHE A 103 -9.53 -15.68 -22.06
CA PHE A 103 -8.27 -15.62 -21.33
C PHE A 103 -7.67 -14.21 -21.46
N LEU A 104 -7.27 -13.57 -20.35
CA LEU A 104 -6.64 -12.24 -20.36
C LEU A 104 -5.11 -12.34 -20.29
N SER A 105 -4.46 -12.38 -21.45
CA SER A 105 -3.01 -12.40 -21.57
C SER A 105 -2.45 -11.00 -21.36
N HIS A 106 -1.59 -10.81 -20.36
CA HIS A 106 -1.08 -9.50 -19.99
C HIS A 106 0.34 -9.57 -19.41
N TYR A 107 1.11 -8.49 -19.55
CA TYR A 107 2.37 -8.38 -18.84
C TYR A 107 2.12 -7.88 -17.41
N LYS A 108 2.22 -8.78 -16.42
CA LYS A 108 1.97 -8.50 -15.00
C LYS A 108 2.60 -7.20 -14.45
N MET A 109 3.77 -6.80 -14.92
CA MET A 109 4.44 -5.59 -14.42
C MET A 109 3.87 -4.27 -14.98
N GLU A 110 3.19 -4.32 -16.13
CA GLU A 110 2.70 -3.17 -16.90
C GLU A 110 1.17 -3.08 -17.00
N ALA A 111 0.44 -4.19 -16.79
CA ALA A 111 -1.01 -4.27 -17.06
C ALA A 111 -1.83 -5.16 -16.08
N ALA A 112 -1.30 -5.57 -14.92
CA ALA A 112 -2.02 -6.46 -14.01
C ALA A 112 -3.31 -5.85 -13.43
N THR A 113 -3.25 -4.58 -13.03
CA THR A 113 -4.40 -3.82 -12.51
C THR A 113 -5.49 -3.68 -13.56
N GLU A 114 -5.08 -3.38 -14.80
CA GLU A 114 -5.94 -3.25 -15.96
C GLU A 114 -6.62 -4.57 -16.32
N ALA A 115 -5.86 -5.68 -16.35
CA ALA A 115 -6.40 -7.01 -16.59
C ALA A 115 -7.40 -7.45 -15.51
N ARG A 116 -7.10 -7.17 -14.23
CA ARG A 116 -8.01 -7.41 -13.09
C ARG A 116 -9.32 -6.62 -13.21
N LEU A 117 -9.23 -5.34 -13.54
CA LEU A 117 -10.40 -4.49 -13.74
C LEU A 117 -11.27 -4.98 -14.91
N VAL A 118 -10.64 -5.36 -16.02
CA VAL A 118 -11.34 -5.90 -17.19
C VAL A 118 -12.01 -7.24 -16.86
N GLN A 119 -11.33 -8.17 -16.18
CA GLN A 119 -11.88 -9.44 -15.71
C GLN A 119 -13.21 -9.22 -14.95
N PHE A 120 -13.17 -8.46 -13.86
CA PHE A 120 -14.35 -8.19 -13.02
C PHE A 120 -15.51 -7.56 -13.80
N LYS A 121 -15.21 -6.67 -14.76
CA LYS A 121 -16.23 -6.02 -15.59
C LYS A 121 -16.81 -6.99 -16.61
N LEU A 122 -15.98 -7.75 -17.30
CA LEU A 122 -16.37 -8.71 -18.32
C LEU A 122 -17.19 -9.86 -17.72
N GLU A 123 -16.82 -10.40 -16.56
CA GLU A 123 -17.62 -11.42 -15.87
C GLU A 123 -19.03 -10.89 -15.54
N LYS A 124 -19.14 -9.64 -15.09
CA LYS A 124 -20.43 -8.99 -14.81
C LYS A 124 -21.25 -8.69 -16.08
N MET A 125 -20.60 -8.28 -17.16
CA MET A 125 -21.23 -7.92 -18.44
C MET A 125 -21.69 -9.16 -19.22
N MET A 126 -20.85 -10.21 -19.28
CA MET A 126 -21.08 -11.43 -20.04
C MET A 126 -21.75 -12.56 -19.24
N ARG A 127 -21.76 -12.46 -17.91
CA ARG A 127 -22.29 -13.48 -16.97
C ARG A 127 -21.63 -14.86 -17.16
N GLN A 128 -20.35 -14.86 -17.48
CA GLN A 128 -19.51 -16.05 -17.66
C GLN A 128 -18.13 -15.81 -17.04
N PRO A 129 -17.41 -16.87 -16.62
CA PRO A 129 -16.09 -16.72 -16.01
C PRO A 129 -15.02 -16.25 -17.01
N VAL A 130 -14.09 -15.44 -16.54
CA VAL A 130 -12.94 -14.90 -17.29
C VAL A 130 -11.65 -15.38 -16.61
N PHE A 131 -10.72 -15.92 -17.39
CA PHE A 131 -9.46 -16.42 -16.83
C PHE A 131 -8.37 -15.34 -16.79
N ILE A 132 -7.71 -15.23 -15.64
CA ILE A 132 -6.43 -14.51 -15.47
C ILE A 132 -5.44 -15.43 -14.76
N ASP A 133 -4.18 -15.43 -15.21
CA ASP A 133 -3.12 -16.27 -14.62
C ASP A 133 -2.90 -15.96 -13.13
N SER A 134 -2.97 -14.69 -12.75
CA SER A 134 -2.71 -14.19 -11.38
C SER A 134 -3.62 -14.77 -10.29
N ASP A 135 -4.86 -15.17 -10.61
CA ASP A 135 -5.80 -15.78 -9.66
C ASP A 135 -5.68 -17.30 -9.57
N ASN A 136 -5.59 -17.93 -10.75
CA ASN A 136 -5.98 -19.31 -10.89
C ASN A 136 -4.80 -20.26 -11.11
N LEU A 137 -3.61 -19.73 -11.43
CA LEU A 137 -2.50 -20.52 -11.92
C LEU A 137 -1.42 -20.76 -10.85
N LYS A 138 -1.58 -21.84 -10.08
CA LYS A 138 -0.54 -22.34 -9.16
C LYS A 138 0.57 -23.11 -9.86
N ASP A 139 0.35 -23.50 -11.12
CA ASP A 139 1.27 -24.32 -11.92
C ASP A 139 1.28 -23.84 -13.37
N LEU A 140 2.38 -23.20 -13.79
CA LEU A 140 2.57 -22.66 -15.13
C LEU A 140 2.42 -23.70 -16.25
N ARG A 141 2.53 -25.00 -15.95
CA ARG A 141 2.30 -26.08 -16.92
C ARG A 141 0.84 -26.16 -17.39
N GLN A 142 -0.11 -25.65 -16.59
CA GLN A 142 -1.54 -25.62 -16.93
C GLN A 142 -1.92 -24.43 -17.82
N LEU A 143 -1.03 -23.45 -18.03
CA LEU A 143 -1.29 -22.21 -18.77
C LEU A 143 -1.91 -22.47 -20.16
N LYS A 144 -1.30 -23.40 -20.92
CA LYS A 144 -1.77 -23.79 -22.26
C LYS A 144 -3.18 -24.38 -22.24
N GLU A 145 -3.50 -25.15 -21.19
CA GLU A 145 -4.81 -25.77 -21.00
C GLU A 145 -5.88 -24.70 -20.73
N HIS A 146 -5.55 -23.63 -20.00
CA HIS A 146 -6.48 -22.51 -19.80
C HIS A 146 -6.72 -21.72 -21.09
N VAL A 147 -5.70 -21.54 -21.95
CA VAL A 147 -5.88 -20.95 -23.28
C VAL A 147 -6.78 -21.83 -24.16
N LYS A 148 -6.53 -23.15 -24.23
CA LYS A 148 -7.39 -24.12 -24.95
C LYS A 148 -8.84 -24.10 -24.49
N ASN A 149 -9.07 -23.96 -23.19
CA ASN A 149 -10.42 -23.92 -22.59
C ASN A 149 -11.05 -22.51 -22.59
N SER A 150 -10.55 -21.57 -23.38
CA SER A 150 -11.09 -20.22 -23.50
C SER A 150 -11.65 -19.95 -24.90
N ASP A 151 -12.81 -19.30 -24.99
CA ASP A 151 -13.47 -19.05 -26.27
C ASP A 151 -12.76 -18.00 -27.15
N VAL A 152 -11.94 -17.14 -26.52
CA VAL A 152 -11.14 -16.05 -27.11
C VAL A 152 -9.90 -15.80 -26.22
N LEU A 153 -8.76 -15.46 -26.83
CA LEU A 153 -7.57 -14.92 -26.15
C LEU A 153 -7.54 -13.39 -26.33
N VAL A 154 -7.51 -12.63 -25.23
CA VAL A 154 -7.41 -11.15 -25.25
C VAL A 154 -5.98 -10.74 -24.88
N LEU A 155 -5.31 -9.97 -25.75
CA LEU A 155 -3.95 -9.49 -25.56
C LEU A 155 -3.94 -8.06 -25.00
N PHE A 156 -3.36 -7.85 -23.81
CA PHE A 156 -3.17 -6.52 -23.22
C PHE A 156 -1.90 -5.89 -23.74
N LEU A 157 -2.03 -5.24 -24.90
CA LEU A 157 -0.93 -4.62 -25.61
C LEU A 157 -0.38 -3.43 -24.80
N THR A 158 0.82 -3.64 -24.28
CA THR A 158 1.66 -2.72 -23.51
C THR A 158 3.09 -2.82 -24.03
N ARG A 159 3.92 -1.80 -23.79
CA ARG A 159 5.25 -1.70 -24.42
C ARG A 159 6.12 -2.95 -24.29
N GLY A 160 6.17 -3.55 -23.10
CA GLY A 160 7.00 -4.71 -22.79
C GLY A 160 6.34 -6.06 -23.12
N TYR A 161 5.10 -6.09 -23.60
CA TYR A 161 4.27 -7.31 -23.68
C TYR A 161 4.96 -8.49 -24.39
N PHE A 162 5.49 -8.30 -25.60
CA PHE A 162 6.14 -9.38 -26.36
C PHE A 162 7.51 -9.80 -25.82
N THR A 163 8.09 -9.10 -24.85
CA THR A 163 9.35 -9.54 -24.18
C THR A 163 9.11 -10.71 -23.21
N ARG A 164 7.85 -11.11 -22.98
CA ARG A 164 7.48 -12.09 -21.95
C ARG A 164 7.23 -13.47 -22.56
N PRO A 165 8.04 -14.50 -22.24
CA PRO A 165 7.93 -15.82 -22.87
C PRO A 165 6.57 -16.49 -22.62
N TRP A 166 5.95 -16.30 -21.45
CA TRP A 166 4.63 -16.87 -21.16
C TRP A 166 3.52 -16.25 -22.03
N CYS A 167 3.53 -14.93 -22.26
CA CYS A 167 2.60 -14.29 -23.20
C CYS A 167 2.81 -14.78 -24.64
N LEU A 168 4.05 -14.99 -25.07
CA LEU A 168 4.35 -15.61 -26.37
C LEU A 168 3.85 -17.06 -26.45
N ILE A 169 3.95 -17.85 -25.36
CA ILE A 169 3.42 -19.22 -25.28
C ILE A 169 1.89 -19.23 -25.33
N GLU A 170 1.22 -18.26 -24.71
CA GLU A 170 -0.24 -18.10 -24.76
C GLU A 170 -0.71 -17.82 -26.19
N ILE A 171 -0.10 -16.83 -26.86
CA ILE A 171 -0.39 -16.50 -28.27
C ILE A 171 -0.12 -17.70 -29.18
N TRP A 172 1.03 -18.36 -29.02
CA TRP A 172 1.37 -19.56 -29.79
C TRP A 172 0.31 -20.65 -29.61
N THR A 173 -0.11 -20.89 -28.37
CA THR A 173 -1.13 -21.89 -28.06
C THR A 173 -2.48 -21.52 -28.68
N ALA A 174 -2.89 -20.25 -28.63
CA ALA A 174 -4.13 -19.81 -29.28
C ALA A 174 -4.09 -20.00 -30.79
N ILE A 175 -2.97 -19.67 -31.45
CA ILE A 175 -2.79 -19.94 -32.90
C ILE A 175 -2.87 -21.45 -33.16
N GLU A 176 -2.11 -22.29 -32.46
CA GLU A 176 -2.08 -23.75 -32.72
C GLU A 176 -3.41 -24.44 -32.47
N GLU A 177 -4.18 -23.99 -31.48
CA GLU A 177 -5.45 -24.61 -31.08
C GLU A 177 -6.66 -23.95 -31.78
N GLY A 178 -6.45 -22.86 -32.53
CA GLY A 178 -7.52 -22.16 -33.23
C GLY A 178 -8.42 -21.34 -32.31
N VAL A 179 -7.89 -20.84 -31.19
CA VAL A 179 -8.59 -19.89 -30.32
C VAL A 179 -8.51 -18.50 -30.96
N PRO A 180 -9.64 -17.82 -31.23
CA PRO A 180 -9.65 -16.46 -31.75
C PRO A 180 -8.84 -15.49 -30.87
N ILE A 181 -8.16 -14.54 -31.49
CA ILE A 181 -7.33 -13.55 -30.78
C ILE A 181 -7.91 -12.15 -30.97
N VAL A 182 -8.04 -11.39 -29.88
CA VAL A 182 -8.42 -9.97 -29.86
C VAL A 182 -7.35 -9.15 -29.18
N ALA A 183 -6.98 -8.02 -29.78
CA ALA A 183 -6.04 -7.07 -29.20
C ALA A 183 -6.76 -5.96 -28.42
N LEU A 184 -6.19 -5.60 -27.26
CA LEU A 184 -6.64 -4.49 -26.41
C LEU A 184 -5.44 -3.57 -26.12
N ASN A 185 -5.43 -2.40 -26.73
CA ASN A 185 -4.40 -1.37 -26.55
C ASN A 185 -4.57 -0.66 -25.21
N VAL A 186 -3.63 -0.82 -24.29
CA VAL A 186 -3.71 -0.26 -22.93
C VAL A 186 -3.09 1.14 -22.89
N ARG A 187 -3.94 2.16 -22.71
CA ARG A 187 -3.50 3.54 -22.48
C ARG A 187 -3.05 3.70 -21.03
N GLY A 188 -1.78 4.03 -20.83
CA GLY A 188 -1.18 4.20 -19.52
C GLY A 188 0.30 4.57 -19.58
N GLY A 189 1.06 4.23 -18.54
CA GLY A 189 2.50 4.53 -18.44
C GLY A 189 3.40 3.73 -19.40
N HIS A 190 2.88 2.65 -19.98
CA HIS A 190 3.61 1.72 -20.86
C HIS A 190 2.95 1.64 -22.26
N PRO A 191 2.86 2.76 -23.01
CA PRO A 191 2.14 2.81 -24.27
C PRO A 191 2.73 1.83 -25.29
N TYR A 192 1.86 1.06 -25.93
CA TYR A 192 2.25 0.12 -26.98
C TYR A 192 2.61 0.84 -28.28
N ASP A 193 3.74 0.45 -28.87
CA ASP A 193 4.22 0.94 -30.17
C ASP A 193 4.13 -0.19 -31.20
N TYR A 194 3.25 -0.02 -32.19
CA TYR A 194 2.95 -1.02 -33.22
C TYR A 194 4.16 -1.30 -34.12
N GLU A 195 5.04 -0.32 -34.37
CA GLU A 195 6.22 -0.50 -35.23
C GLU A 195 7.37 -1.16 -34.45
N GLU A 196 7.61 -0.74 -33.21
CA GLU A 196 8.57 -1.39 -32.30
C GLU A 196 8.18 -2.86 -32.08
N ALA A 197 6.91 -3.13 -31.80
CA ALA A 197 6.38 -4.48 -31.59
C ALA A 197 6.44 -5.37 -32.83
N HIS A 198 6.02 -4.88 -34.00
CA HIS A 198 6.13 -5.66 -35.24
C HIS A 198 7.59 -5.98 -35.57
N ARG A 199 8.49 -5.00 -35.44
CA ARG A 199 9.94 -5.19 -35.65
C ARG A 199 10.56 -6.18 -34.65
N PHE A 200 10.07 -6.20 -33.42
CA PHE A 200 10.47 -7.16 -32.39
C PHE A 200 10.03 -8.59 -32.76
N LEU A 201 8.77 -8.78 -33.17
CA LEU A 201 8.24 -10.08 -33.62
C LEU A 201 8.94 -10.58 -34.90
N GLU A 202 9.19 -9.70 -35.87
CA GLU A 202 9.98 -10.02 -37.08
C GLU A 202 11.42 -10.47 -36.78
N ARG A 203 11.93 -10.23 -35.55
CA ARG A 203 13.28 -10.60 -35.11
C ARG A 203 13.27 -11.30 -33.75
N LEU A 204 12.23 -12.08 -33.45
CA LEU A 204 11.96 -12.61 -32.11
C LEU A 204 13.15 -13.42 -31.54
N GLU A 205 13.76 -14.29 -32.33
CA GLU A 205 14.88 -15.14 -31.90
C GLU A 205 16.18 -14.36 -31.60
N GLU A 206 16.31 -13.13 -32.11
CA GLU A 206 17.43 -12.22 -31.83
C GLU A 206 17.09 -11.23 -30.70
N SER A 207 15.86 -10.71 -30.69
CA SER A 207 15.41 -9.63 -29.81
C SER A 207 14.96 -10.12 -28.43
N LEU A 208 14.38 -11.32 -28.36
CA LEU A 208 13.94 -11.94 -27.12
C LEU A 208 15.10 -12.25 -26.16
N PRO A 209 16.21 -12.93 -26.54
CA PRO A 209 17.31 -13.19 -25.60
C PRO A 209 18.06 -11.92 -25.19
N ALA A 210 18.05 -10.88 -26.04
CA ALA A 210 18.64 -9.58 -25.73
C ALA A 210 17.83 -8.75 -24.72
N THR A 211 16.50 -8.89 -24.70
CA THR A 211 15.61 -8.18 -23.78
C THR A 211 15.23 -9.02 -22.54
N ASN A 212 15.28 -10.34 -22.64
CA ASN A 212 14.91 -11.27 -21.59
C ASN A 212 15.77 -12.56 -21.66
N PRO A 213 16.98 -12.55 -21.07
CA PRO A 213 17.87 -13.71 -21.08
C PRO A 213 17.22 -14.97 -20.49
N GLY A 214 17.33 -16.10 -21.18
CA GLY A 214 16.69 -17.37 -20.79
C GLY A 214 15.27 -17.58 -21.36
N ALA A 215 14.66 -16.56 -21.97
CA ALA A 215 13.31 -16.68 -22.52
C ALA A 215 13.24 -17.58 -23.77
N THR A 216 14.27 -17.57 -24.62
CA THR A 216 14.39 -18.45 -25.79
C THR A 216 14.43 -19.92 -25.39
N GLU A 217 15.21 -20.23 -24.36
CA GLU A 217 15.34 -21.56 -23.77
C GLU A 217 14.01 -22.02 -23.16
N LEU A 218 13.26 -21.12 -22.52
CA LEU A 218 11.93 -21.40 -22.00
C LEU A 218 10.90 -21.69 -23.11
N LEU A 219 10.92 -20.94 -24.23
CA LEU A 219 10.08 -21.27 -25.40
C LEU A 219 10.36 -22.68 -25.89
N LEU A 220 11.64 -23.03 -26.08
CA LEU A 220 12.07 -24.36 -26.53
C LEU A 220 11.68 -25.47 -25.55
N GLN A 221 11.85 -25.26 -24.24
CA GLN A 221 11.38 -26.19 -23.19
C GLN A 221 9.86 -26.42 -23.24
N GLN A 222 9.10 -25.41 -23.67
CA GLN A 222 7.65 -25.49 -23.88
C GLN A 222 7.29 -25.97 -25.30
N GLY A 223 8.24 -26.44 -26.10
CA GLY A 223 7.98 -26.95 -27.45
C GLY A 223 7.58 -25.87 -28.46
N VAL A 224 8.00 -24.63 -28.24
CA VAL A 224 7.77 -23.48 -29.14
C VAL A 224 9.09 -23.12 -29.81
N ASP A 225 9.20 -23.34 -31.13
CA ASP A 225 10.36 -22.89 -31.91
C ASP A 225 10.32 -21.36 -32.07
N PRO A 226 11.34 -20.61 -31.61
CA PRO A 226 11.34 -19.15 -31.68
C PRO A 226 11.21 -18.59 -33.10
N THR A 227 11.80 -19.24 -34.11
CA THR A 227 11.71 -18.80 -35.51
C THR A 227 10.33 -19.09 -36.12
N GLN A 228 9.71 -20.22 -35.79
CA GLN A 228 8.33 -20.52 -36.18
C GLN A 228 7.32 -19.61 -35.45
N ALA A 229 7.57 -19.27 -34.19
CA ALA A 229 6.80 -18.29 -33.44
C ALA A 229 6.91 -16.89 -34.05
N ALA A 230 8.12 -16.44 -34.41
CA ALA A 230 8.37 -15.21 -35.15
C ALA A 230 7.52 -15.15 -36.43
N PHE A 231 7.58 -16.22 -37.24
CA PHE A 231 6.81 -16.33 -38.48
C PHE A 231 5.30 -16.16 -38.26
N LYS A 232 4.70 -16.96 -37.36
CA LYS A 232 3.25 -16.92 -37.13
C LYS A 232 2.81 -15.60 -36.51
N MET A 233 3.50 -15.12 -35.47
CA MET A 233 3.10 -13.91 -34.75
C MET A 233 3.29 -12.64 -35.60
N ALA A 234 4.39 -12.53 -36.36
CA ALA A 234 4.63 -11.37 -37.21
C ALA A 234 3.75 -11.35 -38.47
N SER A 235 3.28 -12.51 -38.95
CA SER A 235 2.36 -12.58 -40.10
C SER A 235 0.92 -12.25 -39.71
N GLU A 236 0.44 -12.78 -38.57
CA GLU A 236 -0.97 -12.70 -38.19
C GLU A 236 -1.32 -11.49 -37.32
N LEU A 237 -0.53 -11.19 -36.27
CA LEU A 237 -0.91 -10.19 -35.27
C LEU A 237 -1.07 -8.75 -35.82
N PRO A 238 -0.26 -8.27 -36.79
CA PRO A 238 -0.45 -6.93 -37.36
C PRO A 238 -1.78 -6.72 -38.08
N GLY A 239 -2.47 -7.81 -38.47
CA GLY A 239 -3.82 -7.74 -39.06
C GLY A 239 -4.94 -7.53 -38.04
N ILE A 240 -4.68 -7.71 -36.74
CA ILE A 240 -5.68 -7.60 -35.67
C ILE A 240 -5.84 -6.12 -35.29
N ILE A 241 -7.03 -5.57 -35.55
CA ILE A 241 -7.40 -4.22 -35.09
C ILE A 241 -7.57 -4.27 -33.56
N ALA A 242 -6.74 -3.52 -32.84
CA ALA A 242 -6.85 -3.40 -31.40
C ALA A 242 -8.02 -2.49 -30.99
N THR A 243 -8.80 -2.95 -30.01
CA THR A 243 -9.71 -2.09 -29.24
C THR A 243 -8.91 -1.26 -28.23
N GLU A 244 -9.51 -0.22 -27.66
CA GLU A 244 -8.81 0.75 -26.81
C GLU A 244 -9.27 0.64 -25.35
N LEU A 245 -8.34 0.60 -24.39
CA LEU A 245 -8.62 0.65 -22.95
C LEU A 245 -7.96 1.88 -22.31
N SER A 246 -8.75 2.71 -21.64
CA SER A 246 -8.23 3.81 -20.83
C SER A 246 -8.82 3.76 -19.43
N VAL A 247 -8.08 3.20 -18.47
CA VAL A 247 -8.56 3.03 -17.08
C VAL A 247 -8.70 4.36 -16.33
N SER A 248 -8.05 5.43 -16.80
CA SER A 248 -8.24 6.80 -16.32
C SER A 248 -9.44 7.53 -16.96
N ALA A 249 -10.17 6.89 -17.88
CA ALA A 249 -11.34 7.50 -18.51
C ALA A 249 -12.56 7.53 -17.56
N SER A 250 -13.60 8.28 -17.94
CA SER A 250 -14.85 8.28 -17.18
C SER A 250 -15.50 6.89 -17.24
N ARG A 251 -16.29 6.54 -16.20
CA ARG A 251 -17.01 5.26 -16.11
C ARG A 251 -17.81 4.92 -17.37
N ASN A 252 -18.38 5.92 -18.05
CA ASN A 252 -19.17 5.72 -19.27
C ASN A 252 -18.27 5.39 -20.48
N VAL A 253 -17.10 6.05 -20.60
CA VAL A 253 -16.13 5.76 -21.66
C VAL A 253 -15.51 4.38 -21.44
N LEU A 254 -15.12 4.05 -20.21
CA LEU A 254 -14.61 2.72 -19.86
C LEU A 254 -15.65 1.62 -20.17
N ASN A 255 -16.92 1.83 -19.80
CA ASN A 255 -17.99 0.88 -20.13
C ASN A 255 -18.19 0.74 -21.65
N ALA A 256 -18.09 1.82 -22.43
CA ALA A 256 -18.18 1.76 -23.89
C ALA A 256 -17.00 0.98 -24.51
N GLN A 257 -15.77 1.26 -24.08
CA GLN A 257 -14.57 0.50 -24.48
C GLN A 257 -14.68 -1.00 -24.19
N LEU A 258 -15.30 -1.36 -23.06
CA LEU A 258 -15.56 -2.76 -22.72
C LEU A 258 -16.67 -3.39 -23.56
N LEU A 259 -17.63 -2.60 -24.07
CA LEU A 259 -18.63 -3.07 -25.04
C LEU A 259 -17.97 -3.30 -26.41
N ASP A 260 -17.14 -2.37 -26.87
CA ASP A 260 -16.35 -2.52 -28.10
C ASP A 260 -15.48 -3.80 -28.04
N LEU A 261 -14.86 -4.08 -26.89
CA LEU A 261 -14.13 -5.33 -26.63
C LEU A 261 -15.06 -6.56 -26.69
N CYS A 262 -16.24 -6.52 -26.06
CA CYS A 262 -17.21 -7.62 -26.14
C CYS A 262 -17.68 -7.88 -27.58
N GLU A 263 -17.84 -6.83 -28.39
CA GLU A 263 -18.22 -6.95 -29.81
C GLU A 263 -17.07 -7.51 -30.65
N ALA A 264 -15.85 -7.01 -30.46
CA ALA A 264 -14.65 -7.57 -31.09
C ALA A 264 -14.47 -9.06 -30.75
N MET A 265 -14.68 -9.46 -29.49
CA MET A 265 -14.66 -10.87 -29.07
C MET A 265 -15.71 -11.72 -29.79
N ARG A 266 -16.95 -11.22 -30.02
CA ARG A 266 -17.98 -11.95 -30.76
C ARG A 266 -17.69 -12.06 -32.26
N ALA A 267 -17.04 -11.05 -32.83
CA ALA A 267 -16.66 -11.01 -34.24
C ALA A 267 -15.36 -11.80 -34.53
N ALA A 268 -14.55 -12.09 -33.51
CA ALA A 268 -13.25 -12.73 -33.66
C ALA A 268 -13.37 -14.16 -34.21
N THR A 269 -12.58 -14.44 -35.25
CA THR A 269 -12.41 -15.77 -35.84
C THR A 269 -11.00 -16.30 -35.55
N PRO A 270 -10.78 -17.63 -35.61
CA PRO A 270 -9.44 -18.19 -35.55
C PRO A 270 -8.57 -17.63 -36.68
N LEU A 271 -7.29 -17.39 -36.39
CA LEU A 271 -6.30 -16.94 -37.38
C LEU A 271 -6.01 -18.05 -38.39
N ASP A 272 -5.61 -17.68 -39.61
CA ASP A 272 -5.22 -18.65 -40.61
C ASP A 272 -3.85 -19.25 -40.29
N LYS A 273 -3.63 -20.49 -40.72
CA LYS A 273 -2.38 -21.24 -40.58
C LYS A 273 -1.67 -21.42 -41.92
N SER A 274 -2.26 -20.94 -43.03
CA SER A 274 -1.89 -21.32 -44.41
C SER A 274 -0.67 -20.61 -45.01
N GLY A 275 0.05 -19.77 -44.26
CA GLY A 275 1.19 -19.00 -44.77
C GLY A 275 2.41 -19.83 -45.20
N ASP A 276 3.07 -19.41 -46.29
CA ASP A 276 4.35 -19.98 -46.73
C ASP A 276 5.51 -19.44 -45.88
N ARG A 277 5.95 -20.27 -44.92
CA ARG A 277 7.08 -19.99 -44.02
C ARG A 277 8.39 -19.75 -44.77
N GLU A 278 8.66 -20.47 -45.86
CA GLU A 278 9.93 -20.37 -46.58
C GLU A 278 9.98 -19.09 -47.43
N ALA A 279 8.84 -18.70 -48.03
CA ALA A 279 8.70 -17.39 -48.67
C ALA A 279 8.88 -16.24 -47.65
N TRP A 280 8.27 -16.34 -46.47
CA TRP A 280 8.45 -15.33 -45.40
C TRP A 280 9.91 -15.24 -44.92
N LEU A 281 10.57 -16.38 -44.67
CA LEU A 281 11.98 -16.41 -44.30
C LEU A 281 12.88 -15.81 -45.40
N ALA A 282 12.61 -16.08 -46.68
CA ALA A 282 13.33 -15.47 -47.80
C ALA A 282 13.12 -13.95 -47.86
N GLN A 283 11.89 -13.46 -47.68
CA GLN A 283 11.57 -12.03 -47.64
C GLN A 283 12.24 -11.33 -46.46
N ARG A 284 12.16 -11.92 -45.26
CA ARG A 284 12.82 -11.43 -44.03
C ARG A 284 14.34 -11.38 -44.21
N LYS A 285 14.95 -12.41 -44.80
CA LYS A 285 16.38 -12.44 -45.12
C LYS A 285 16.77 -11.37 -46.14
N HIS A 286 15.91 -11.06 -47.12
CA HIS A 286 16.16 -9.93 -48.03
C HIS A 286 16.05 -8.57 -47.31
N LYS A 287 15.09 -8.41 -46.39
CA LYS A 287 14.84 -7.18 -45.62
C LYS A 287 16.00 -6.84 -44.66
N TYR A 288 16.53 -7.83 -43.95
CA TYR A 288 17.54 -7.62 -42.90
C TYR A 288 18.97 -8.07 -43.26
N GLY A 289 19.13 -8.99 -44.23
CA GLY A 289 20.44 -9.57 -44.57
C GLY A 289 21.49 -8.58 -45.08
N ARG A 290 21.07 -7.41 -45.61
CA ARG A 290 22.00 -6.34 -46.01
C ARG A 290 22.51 -5.48 -44.86
N SER A 291 21.78 -5.39 -43.73
CA SER A 291 22.21 -4.54 -42.61
C SER A 291 23.31 -5.21 -41.80
N ILE A 292 23.24 -6.54 -41.62
CA ILE A 292 24.16 -7.30 -40.75
C ILE A 292 25.62 -7.21 -41.24
N GLU A 293 25.91 -7.40 -42.54
CA GLU A 293 27.28 -7.24 -43.06
C GLU A 293 27.80 -5.79 -42.94
N THR A 294 26.91 -4.80 -43.04
CA THR A 294 27.29 -3.38 -43.00
C THR A 294 27.53 -2.90 -41.56
N GLU A 295 26.71 -3.35 -40.62
CA GLU A 295 26.78 -2.97 -39.20
C GLU A 295 27.87 -3.74 -38.44
N TYR A 296 28.19 -4.97 -38.86
CA TYR A 296 29.32 -5.72 -38.29
C TYR A 296 30.67 -5.12 -38.72
N ARG A 297 30.80 -4.69 -39.99
CA ARG A 297 32.01 -4.01 -40.48
C ARG A 297 32.25 -2.65 -39.80
N SER A 298 31.21 -1.85 -39.56
CA SER A 298 31.36 -0.54 -38.91
C SER A 298 31.76 -0.64 -37.43
N ARG A 299 31.32 -1.68 -36.71
CA ARG A 299 31.69 -1.91 -35.30
C ARG A 299 33.06 -2.57 -35.11
N SER A 300 33.57 -3.31 -36.09
CA SER A 300 34.90 -3.95 -36.02
C SER A 300 36.11 -3.02 -36.23
N SER A 301 35.88 -1.74 -36.58
CA SER A 301 36.94 -0.82 -37.04
C SER A 301 37.22 0.37 -36.10
N SER A 302 36.56 0.47 -34.94
CA SER A 302 36.59 1.69 -34.09
C SER A 302 37.23 1.51 -32.71
N CYS A 303 37.79 0.35 -32.40
CA CYS A 303 38.40 0.06 -31.10
C CYS A 303 39.83 -0.47 -31.20
N ILE A 304 40.78 0.43 -31.51
CA ILE A 304 42.14 0.53 -30.94
C ILE A 304 42.70 1.92 -31.30
N SER A 305 42.94 2.76 -30.29
CA SER A 305 43.86 3.90 -30.31
C SER A 305 44.23 4.24 -28.85
N PRO A 306 45.50 4.57 -28.55
CA PRO A 306 46.01 4.56 -27.18
C PRO A 306 45.69 5.82 -26.38
N LEU A 307 45.78 5.72 -25.06
CA LEU A 307 45.54 6.83 -24.12
C LEU A 307 46.46 8.03 -24.41
N GLY A 308 45.86 9.21 -24.52
CA GLY A 308 46.53 10.50 -24.55
C GLY A 308 45.76 11.52 -23.71
N SER A 309 46.46 12.27 -22.87
CA SER A 309 45.90 13.17 -21.85
C SER A 309 45.52 14.57 -22.37
N SER A 310 44.32 15.07 -22.06
CA SER A 310 44.04 16.46 -21.59
C SER A 310 42.51 16.72 -21.49
N PRO A 311 41.99 17.54 -20.55
CA PRO A 311 40.55 17.78 -20.40
C PRO A 311 40.06 19.10 -21.01
N SER A 312 39.20 19.06 -22.03
CA SER A 312 38.25 20.15 -22.36
C SER A 312 37.22 19.74 -23.42
N ALA A 313 36.10 20.48 -23.47
CA ALA A 313 35.00 20.44 -24.45
C ALA A 313 34.00 19.27 -24.37
N LEU A 314 32.86 19.53 -23.70
CA LEU A 314 31.59 18.86 -23.96
C LEU A 314 31.02 19.31 -25.33
N PRO A 315 30.36 18.44 -26.11
CA PRO A 315 29.72 18.84 -27.36
C PRO A 315 28.47 19.71 -27.13
N LYS A 316 28.36 20.84 -27.82
CA LYS A 316 27.10 21.59 -27.94
C LYS A 316 26.10 20.80 -28.79
N ALA A 317 25.11 20.18 -28.15
CA ALA A 317 24.03 19.47 -28.83
C ALA A 317 22.64 19.73 -28.19
N PHE A 318 22.40 20.95 -27.70
CA PHE A 318 21.10 21.39 -27.15
C PHE A 318 20.86 22.90 -27.39
N GLU A 319 20.64 23.30 -28.64
CA GLU A 319 20.37 24.72 -29.01
C GLU A 319 19.15 24.89 -29.96
N HIS A 320 18.31 23.86 -30.15
CA HIS A 320 17.20 23.87 -31.15
C HIS A 320 15.77 23.63 -30.61
N LEU A 321 15.51 23.90 -29.32
CA LEU A 321 14.15 23.87 -28.73
C LEU A 321 13.74 25.22 -28.10
N SER A 322 14.20 26.33 -28.68
CA SER A 322 13.95 27.70 -28.23
C SER A 322 13.22 28.56 -29.28
N SER A 323 12.17 28.01 -29.91
CA SER A 323 11.28 28.77 -30.80
C SER A 323 9.81 28.36 -30.69
N VAL A 324 9.23 28.49 -29.49
CA VAL A 324 7.77 28.57 -29.34
C VAL A 324 7.34 29.98 -29.79
N PRO A 325 6.42 30.14 -30.76
CA PRO A 325 5.96 31.45 -31.18
C PRO A 325 5.24 32.17 -30.02
N LYS A 326 5.57 33.45 -29.79
CA LYS A 326 4.76 34.31 -28.91
C LYS A 326 3.34 34.43 -29.50
N PRO A 327 2.27 34.25 -28.71
CA PRO A 327 0.91 34.48 -29.21
C PRO A 327 0.74 35.96 -29.54
N GLN A 328 0.46 36.27 -30.80
CA GLN A 328 0.14 37.62 -31.26
C GLN A 328 -1.35 37.88 -31.06
N GLY A 329 -1.67 38.92 -30.27
CA GLY A 329 -2.89 39.71 -30.34
C GLY A 329 -4.24 38.98 -30.44
N THR A 330 -4.82 38.60 -29.30
CA THR A 330 -6.29 38.48 -29.20
C THR A 330 -6.93 39.87 -29.27
N PRO A 331 -7.95 40.10 -30.11
CA PRO A 331 -8.69 41.35 -30.13
C PRO A 331 -9.52 41.50 -28.85
N ALA A 332 -9.75 42.75 -28.41
CA ALA A 332 -10.56 43.05 -27.24
C ALA A 332 -12.03 42.64 -27.46
N ALA A 333 -12.42 41.51 -26.88
CA ALA A 333 -13.81 41.10 -26.75
C ALA A 333 -14.44 41.80 -25.54
N SER A 334 -15.67 42.31 -25.71
CA SER A 334 -16.36 43.09 -24.68
C SER A 334 -16.72 42.26 -23.44
N GLU A 335 -16.47 42.84 -22.25
CA GLU A 335 -16.69 42.22 -20.92
C GLU A 335 -18.16 41.89 -20.60
N ALA A 336 -19.11 42.25 -21.47
CA ALA A 336 -20.55 42.19 -21.21
C ALA A 336 -21.21 40.81 -21.43
N SER A 337 -20.49 39.77 -21.86
CA SER A 337 -21.08 38.44 -22.19
C SER A 337 -20.55 37.25 -21.39
N PHE A 338 -19.59 37.44 -20.48
CA PHE A 338 -18.94 36.33 -19.78
C PHE A 338 -19.76 35.73 -18.62
N ASN A 339 -20.76 36.45 -18.10
CA ASN A 339 -21.48 36.08 -16.87
C ASN A 339 -22.65 35.08 -17.03
N SER A 340 -22.86 34.48 -18.22
CA SER A 340 -23.94 33.49 -18.43
C SER A 340 -23.46 32.03 -18.54
N ARG A 341 -22.16 31.78 -18.36
CA ARG A 341 -21.57 30.42 -18.28
C ARG A 341 -20.83 30.18 -16.96
N VAL A 342 -21.54 30.34 -15.83
CA VAL A 342 -21.13 29.75 -14.54
C VAL A 342 -21.39 28.23 -14.62
N GLY A 343 -20.61 27.55 -15.48
CA GLY A 343 -20.75 26.13 -15.75
C GLY A 343 -19.88 25.33 -14.80
N SER A 344 -20.50 24.39 -14.06
CA SER A 344 -19.84 23.27 -13.36
C SER A 344 -18.52 23.64 -12.67
N ALA A 345 -18.60 24.14 -11.43
CA ALA A 345 -17.43 24.34 -10.56
C ALA A 345 -16.49 23.11 -10.65
N THR A 346 -15.20 23.36 -10.89
CA THR A 346 -14.27 22.28 -11.24
C THR A 346 -13.98 21.42 -10.01
N ARG A 347 -14.70 20.30 -9.90
CA ARG A 347 -14.58 19.33 -8.81
C ARG A 347 -13.13 18.89 -8.58
N ALA A 348 -12.77 18.73 -7.30
CA ALA A 348 -11.45 18.28 -6.89
C ALA A 348 -11.04 16.97 -7.58
N ARG A 349 -9.74 16.85 -7.88
CA ARG A 349 -9.12 15.69 -8.54
C ARG A 349 -7.83 15.30 -7.83
N PHE A 350 -7.57 14.02 -7.84
CA PHE A 350 -6.42 13.41 -7.18
C PHE A 350 -5.71 12.50 -8.16
N ALA A 351 -4.39 12.41 -8.05
CA ALA A 351 -3.59 11.44 -8.80
C ALA A 351 -2.28 11.14 -8.08
N VAL A 352 -1.64 10.04 -8.46
CA VAL A 352 -0.33 9.63 -7.94
C VAL A 352 0.67 9.42 -9.07
N GLY A 353 1.79 10.13 -8.99
CA GLY A 353 2.98 9.98 -9.84
C GLY A 353 4.08 9.21 -9.11
N TYR A 354 4.97 8.56 -9.87
CA TYR A 354 6.06 7.72 -9.37
C TYR A 354 7.24 7.67 -10.34
N SER A 355 8.44 7.46 -9.82
CA SER A 355 9.63 7.06 -10.58
C SER A 355 10.63 6.33 -9.69
N SER A 356 11.36 5.34 -10.24
CA SER A 356 12.47 4.64 -9.57
C SER A 356 13.87 5.07 -10.03
N SER A 357 13.96 6.12 -10.86
CA SER A 357 15.26 6.64 -11.34
C SER A 357 16.20 6.94 -10.17
N ARG A 358 17.43 6.40 -10.20
CA ARG A 358 18.49 6.72 -9.21
C ARG A 358 19.02 8.15 -9.34
N ASN A 359 18.79 8.82 -10.48
CA ASN A 359 19.06 10.25 -10.62
C ASN A 359 17.84 11.05 -10.09
N PRO A 360 18.01 11.93 -9.09
CA PRO A 360 16.90 12.59 -8.40
C PRO A 360 16.13 13.57 -9.29
N GLU A 361 16.81 14.35 -10.15
CA GLU A 361 16.17 15.23 -11.15
C GLU A 361 15.22 14.45 -12.04
N THR A 362 15.70 13.35 -12.62
CA THR A 362 14.93 12.45 -13.50
C THR A 362 13.81 11.74 -12.72
N ALA A 363 14.03 11.40 -11.45
CA ALA A 363 13.01 10.80 -10.59
C ALA A 363 11.84 11.75 -10.37
N VAL A 364 12.12 12.98 -9.94
CA VAL A 364 11.11 14.03 -9.72
C VAL A 364 10.42 14.39 -11.03
N LEU A 365 11.17 14.56 -12.12
CA LEU A 365 10.61 14.90 -13.43
C LEU A 365 9.62 13.84 -13.95
N ASN A 366 9.98 12.56 -13.87
CA ASN A 366 9.13 11.48 -14.34
C ASN A 366 7.90 11.31 -13.44
N ALA A 367 8.08 11.36 -12.11
CA ALA A 367 6.97 11.30 -11.16
C ALA A 367 5.99 12.47 -11.38
N TYR A 368 6.50 13.69 -11.55
CA TYR A 368 5.67 14.88 -11.76
C TYR A 368 4.95 14.87 -13.12
N ARG A 369 5.62 14.42 -14.20
CA ARG A 369 4.97 14.24 -15.51
C ARG A 369 3.81 13.25 -15.45
N MET A 370 4.00 12.09 -14.81
CA MET A 370 2.91 11.13 -14.63
C MET A 370 1.78 11.71 -13.79
N LEU A 371 2.10 12.40 -12.69
CA LEU A 371 1.11 13.07 -11.83
C LEU A 371 0.25 14.06 -12.62
N VAL A 372 0.88 15.01 -13.31
CA VAL A 372 0.18 16.07 -14.06
C VAL A 372 -0.62 15.49 -15.23
N THR A 373 -0.11 14.45 -15.89
CA THR A 373 -0.84 13.75 -16.96
C THR A 373 -2.11 13.08 -16.41
N LYS A 374 -2.00 12.35 -15.28
CA LYS A 374 -3.17 11.76 -14.59
C LYS A 374 -4.16 12.85 -14.12
N LEU A 375 -3.70 14.05 -13.75
CA LEU A 375 -4.55 15.22 -13.44
C LEU A 375 -5.12 15.94 -14.68
N SER A 376 -5.00 15.39 -15.89
CA SER A 376 -5.45 16.02 -17.14
C SER A 376 -4.75 17.36 -17.45
N ASN A 377 -3.46 17.46 -17.12
CA ASN A 377 -2.62 18.66 -17.23
C ASN A 377 -3.04 19.85 -16.35
N LEU A 378 -3.85 19.62 -15.32
CA LEU A 378 -4.16 20.62 -14.30
C LEU A 378 -2.99 20.77 -13.32
N ALA A 379 -2.65 22.01 -12.97
CA ALA A 379 -1.61 22.31 -11.98
C ALA A 379 -2.13 21.97 -10.57
N PRO A 380 -1.44 21.13 -9.77
CA PRO A 380 -1.89 20.80 -8.42
C PRO A 380 -1.97 22.04 -7.52
N SER A 381 -2.99 22.11 -6.67
CA SER A 381 -3.06 23.05 -5.54
C SER A 381 -1.99 22.68 -4.50
N VAL A 382 -1.84 21.39 -4.23
CA VAL A 382 -0.82 20.86 -3.32
C VAL A 382 -0.31 19.49 -3.75
N ILE A 383 0.93 19.16 -3.37
CA ILE A 383 1.58 17.86 -3.60
C ILE A 383 2.13 17.31 -2.28
N LEU A 384 1.73 16.09 -1.93
CA LEU A 384 2.39 15.27 -0.92
C LEU A 384 3.53 14.48 -1.58
N VAL A 385 4.74 14.59 -1.02
CA VAL A 385 5.97 13.98 -1.52
C VAL A 385 6.39 12.81 -0.61
N ALA A 386 6.60 11.64 -1.21
CA ALA A 386 7.27 10.52 -0.57
C ALA A 386 8.56 10.24 -1.34
N HIS A 387 9.72 10.34 -0.69
CA HIS A 387 11.00 10.05 -1.34
C HIS A 387 11.79 9.00 -0.58
N SER A 388 12.68 8.31 -1.29
CA SER A 388 13.66 7.45 -0.66
C SER A 388 14.55 8.23 0.31
N VAL A 389 14.86 7.62 1.46
CA VAL A 389 15.90 8.09 2.39
C VAL A 389 17.32 8.06 1.80
N LEU A 390 17.51 7.48 0.62
CA LEU A 390 18.75 7.52 -0.15
C LEU A 390 18.91 8.83 -0.96
N PHE A 391 17.86 9.65 -1.05
CA PHE A 391 17.92 10.98 -1.67
C PHE A 391 18.06 12.10 -0.64
N ASP A 392 18.82 13.14 -1.01
CA ASP A 392 18.81 14.40 -0.27
C ASP A 392 17.46 15.11 -0.46
N ALA A 393 16.77 15.39 0.65
CA ALA A 393 15.45 16.01 0.62
C ALA A 393 15.46 17.41 -0.02
N ASN A 394 16.53 18.20 0.15
CA ASN A 394 16.67 19.51 -0.47
C ASN A 394 16.84 19.39 -1.98
N GLU A 395 17.52 18.34 -2.45
CA GLU A 395 17.65 18.05 -3.88
C GLU A 395 16.29 17.71 -4.51
N ILE A 396 15.53 16.80 -3.90
CA ILE A 396 14.15 16.50 -4.31
C ILE A 396 13.28 17.76 -4.33
N GLY A 397 13.32 18.56 -3.25
CA GLY A 397 12.57 19.81 -3.16
C GLY A 397 12.95 20.82 -4.25
N ARG A 398 14.24 20.97 -4.55
CA ARG A 398 14.75 21.92 -5.55
C ARG A 398 14.29 21.57 -6.96
N HIS A 399 14.42 20.29 -7.34
CA HIS A 399 13.93 19.82 -8.63
C HIS A 399 12.40 19.91 -8.74
N LEU A 400 11.67 19.60 -7.66
CA LEU A 400 10.22 19.73 -7.68
C LEU A 400 9.80 21.19 -7.85
N ARG A 401 10.42 22.12 -7.11
CA ARG A 401 10.14 23.57 -7.19
C ARG A 401 10.37 24.15 -8.58
N GLN A 402 11.30 23.61 -9.37
CA GLN A 402 11.57 24.01 -10.76
C GLN A 402 10.46 23.60 -11.75
N LEU A 403 9.63 22.61 -11.41
CA LEU A 403 8.62 22.01 -12.32
C LEU A 403 7.18 22.45 -12.01
N VAL A 404 6.88 22.72 -10.74
CA VAL A 404 5.54 23.05 -10.26
C VAL A 404 5.22 24.54 -10.41
N HIS A 405 3.93 24.89 -10.39
CA HIS A 405 3.52 26.29 -10.36
C HIS A 405 4.00 26.98 -9.06
N LEU A 406 4.23 28.29 -9.10
CA LEU A 406 4.73 29.06 -7.96
C LEU A 406 3.80 28.99 -6.73
N THR A 407 2.49 28.87 -6.97
CA THR A 407 1.46 28.75 -5.92
C THR A 407 1.19 27.32 -5.47
N THR A 408 1.73 26.30 -6.15
CA THR A 408 1.57 24.91 -5.73
C THR A 408 2.37 24.69 -4.45
N LEU A 409 1.71 24.30 -3.37
CA LEU A 409 2.41 23.92 -2.15
C LEU A 409 2.95 22.49 -2.27
N PHE A 410 4.02 22.17 -1.55
CA PHE A 410 4.40 20.79 -1.34
C PHE A 410 5.00 20.56 0.05
N PHE A 411 4.76 19.36 0.57
CA PHE A 411 5.30 18.87 1.83
C PHE A 411 5.49 17.36 1.72
N GLY A 412 6.27 16.76 2.60
CA GLY A 412 6.52 15.34 2.50
C GLY A 412 7.64 14.84 3.40
N CYS A 413 8.05 13.61 3.15
CA CYS A 413 8.99 12.91 4.01
C CYS A 413 9.85 11.86 3.27
N GLY A 414 10.98 11.54 3.89
CA GLY A 414 11.82 10.40 3.57
C GLY A 414 11.27 9.14 4.22
N THR A 415 10.84 8.20 3.39
CA THR A 415 10.18 6.94 3.78
C THR A 415 11.12 5.75 3.68
N MET A 416 10.95 4.79 4.59
CA MET A 416 11.83 3.63 4.67
C MET A 416 11.34 2.52 3.77
N TYR A 417 12.28 1.79 3.14
CA TYR A 417 12.06 0.61 2.30
C TYR A 417 11.33 0.84 0.96
N GLY A 418 10.24 1.58 0.92
CA GLY A 418 9.45 1.78 -0.30
C GLY A 418 8.20 2.65 -0.11
N VAL A 419 7.32 2.59 -1.10
CA VAL A 419 6.00 3.24 -1.15
C VAL A 419 4.98 2.32 -1.81
N MET A 420 3.71 2.48 -1.47
CA MET A 420 2.60 1.96 -2.27
C MET A 420 2.13 3.04 -3.23
N VAL A 421 1.97 2.71 -4.50
CA VAL A 421 1.46 3.62 -5.54
C VAL A 421 0.36 2.88 -6.29
N ASP A 422 -0.85 3.38 -6.16
CA ASP A 422 -2.07 2.68 -6.55
C ASP A 422 -2.02 1.24 -5.95
N ALA A 423 -2.29 0.19 -6.72
CA ALA A 423 -2.26 -1.20 -6.23
C ALA A 423 -0.87 -1.84 -6.13
N LYS A 424 0.22 -1.07 -6.28
CA LYS A 424 1.58 -1.62 -6.43
C LYS A 424 2.51 -1.19 -5.29
N TRP A 425 3.23 -2.14 -4.72
CA TRP A 425 4.40 -1.84 -3.89
C TRP A 425 5.62 -1.53 -4.76
N CYS A 426 6.36 -0.48 -4.37
CA CYS A 426 7.43 0.11 -5.15
C CYS A 426 8.66 0.38 -4.26
N SER A 427 9.72 -0.41 -4.44
CA SER A 427 10.95 -0.39 -3.61
C SER A 427 12.24 -0.62 -4.41
N ASP A 428 12.25 -0.34 -5.72
CA ASP A 428 13.35 -0.61 -6.68
C ASP A 428 14.76 -0.23 -6.18
N GLU A 429 15.49 -1.21 -5.62
CA GLU A 429 16.75 -1.04 -4.87
C GLU A 429 16.74 0.09 -3.82
N GLY A 430 15.57 0.38 -3.26
CA GLY A 430 15.32 1.47 -2.34
C GLY A 430 15.28 2.86 -2.99
N TYR A 431 15.45 3.02 -4.30
CA TYR A 431 15.39 4.32 -5.00
C TYR A 431 14.01 4.62 -5.56
N PHE A 432 13.39 5.70 -5.10
CA PHE A 432 12.10 6.15 -5.62
C PHE A 432 11.74 7.59 -5.22
N VAL A 433 10.86 8.18 -6.01
CA VAL A 433 10.05 9.37 -5.68
C VAL A 433 8.61 9.06 -6.05
N ALA A 434 7.67 9.24 -5.11
CA ALA A 434 6.23 9.24 -5.36
C ALA A 434 5.63 10.59 -4.96
N LEU A 435 4.61 11.02 -5.71
CA LEU A 435 3.95 12.31 -5.55
C LEU A 435 2.43 12.10 -5.61
N GLN A 436 1.70 12.44 -4.55
CA GLN A 436 0.24 12.53 -4.60
C GLN A 436 -0.16 14.00 -4.75
N GLY A 437 -0.73 14.35 -5.90
CA GLY A 437 -1.16 15.71 -6.20
C GLY A 437 -2.67 15.87 -6.07
N VAL A 438 -3.08 16.97 -5.45
CA VAL A 438 -4.47 17.38 -5.33
C VAL A 438 -4.68 18.63 -6.18
N TYR A 439 -5.52 18.53 -7.21
CA TYR A 439 -6.12 19.70 -7.85
C TYR A 439 -7.44 19.98 -7.13
N ASP A 440 -7.48 21.06 -6.37
CA ASP A 440 -8.67 21.50 -5.64
C ASP A 440 -8.67 23.05 -5.60
N PRO A 441 -9.43 23.71 -6.49
CA PRO A 441 -9.41 25.17 -6.57
C PRO A 441 -10.19 25.85 -5.43
N SER A 442 -11.13 25.13 -4.81
CA SER A 442 -11.98 25.63 -3.73
C SER A 442 -11.38 25.38 -2.35
N GLY A 443 -10.60 24.30 -2.19
CA GLY A 443 -9.97 23.95 -0.92
C GLY A 443 -8.82 24.88 -0.51
N ILE A 444 -8.61 24.95 0.81
CA ILE A 444 -7.54 25.70 1.44
C ILE A 444 -6.55 24.70 2.02
N TYR A 445 -5.27 24.91 1.71
CA TYR A 445 -4.16 24.06 2.15
C TYR A 445 -3.08 24.96 2.72
N LYS A 446 -2.61 24.66 3.93
CA LYS A 446 -1.51 25.40 4.58
C LYS A 446 -0.52 24.41 5.19
N THR A 447 0.76 24.70 5.03
CA THR A 447 1.85 23.82 5.49
C THR A 447 2.66 24.50 6.60
N PHE A 448 3.20 23.71 7.52
CA PHE A 448 4.10 24.20 8.57
C PHE A 448 5.26 23.26 8.81
N SER A 449 6.31 23.79 9.44
CA SER A 449 7.47 23.04 9.89
C SER A 449 8.04 23.67 11.15
N ALA A 450 8.55 22.84 12.05
CA ALA A 450 9.40 23.26 13.16
C ALA A 450 10.68 22.42 13.15
N GLU A 451 11.83 23.08 13.32
CA GLU A 451 13.06 22.38 13.66
C GLU A 451 13.02 22.05 15.16
N LEU A 452 13.35 20.81 15.52
CA LEU A 452 13.25 20.33 16.90
C LEU A 452 14.63 19.89 17.38
N PRO A 453 14.99 20.12 18.66
CA PRO A 453 16.29 19.71 19.18
C PRO A 453 16.49 18.20 18.97
N PRO A 454 17.70 17.76 18.55
CA PRO A 454 17.97 16.34 18.31
C PRO A 454 17.71 15.53 19.58
N TYR A 455 16.69 14.68 19.52
CA TYR A 455 16.30 13.83 20.63
C TYR A 455 17.09 12.52 20.57
N GLU A 456 18.30 12.55 21.13
CA GLU A 456 19.04 11.33 21.44
C GLU A 456 18.33 10.58 22.58
N VAL A 457 17.78 9.41 22.28
CA VAL A 457 17.17 8.52 23.27
C VAL A 457 18.26 7.71 23.97
N THR A 458 19.08 8.36 24.79
CA THR A 458 19.85 7.65 25.82
C THR A 458 18.87 7.14 26.89
N PRO A 459 18.78 5.82 27.15
CA PRO A 459 17.99 5.33 28.28
C PRO A 459 18.51 5.96 29.58
N ALA A 460 17.60 6.34 30.49
CA ALA A 460 17.95 6.87 31.81
C ALA A 460 18.46 5.76 32.75
N ILE A 461 19.63 5.18 32.47
CA ILE A 461 20.18 3.98 33.16
C ILE A 461 20.35 4.20 34.68
N ASP A 462 20.55 5.44 35.10
CA ASP A 462 20.78 5.84 36.51
C ASP A 462 19.76 6.86 37.04
N GLY A 463 18.75 7.24 36.25
CA GLY A 463 17.76 8.27 36.60
C GLY A 463 18.28 9.72 36.61
N THR A 464 19.54 9.98 36.24
CA THR A 464 20.13 11.32 36.30
C THR A 464 19.78 12.22 35.10
N SER A 465 19.27 11.66 34.00
CA SER A 465 18.90 12.39 32.77
C SER A 465 17.51 13.06 32.77
N GLN A 466 16.66 12.79 33.77
CA GLN A 466 15.23 13.17 33.72
C GLN A 466 14.97 14.68 33.64
N THR A 467 15.89 15.54 34.10
CA THR A 467 15.73 17.00 34.01
C THR A 467 15.85 17.47 32.57
N ASP A 468 16.85 16.97 31.85
CA ASP A 468 17.17 17.40 30.49
C ASP A 468 16.11 16.93 29.49
N GLU A 469 15.55 15.74 29.70
CA GLU A 469 14.43 15.24 28.91
C GLU A 469 13.16 16.07 29.10
N LYS A 470 12.87 16.53 30.32
CA LYS A 470 11.71 17.40 30.61
C LYS A 470 11.87 18.79 29.98
N GLU A 471 13.07 19.38 30.03
CA GLU A 471 13.31 20.66 29.33
C GLU A 471 13.28 20.49 27.81
N LYS A 472 13.88 19.43 27.25
CA LYS A 472 13.76 19.11 25.80
C LYS A 472 12.29 18.92 25.39
N ALA A 473 11.48 18.23 26.19
CA ALA A 473 10.05 18.07 25.93
C ALA A 473 9.31 19.41 25.93
N LYS A 474 9.57 20.32 26.88
CA LYS A 474 9.00 21.68 26.86
C LYS A 474 9.38 22.48 25.62
N VAL A 475 10.62 22.35 25.15
CA VAL A 475 11.05 23.00 23.89
C VAL A 475 10.30 22.41 22.71
N VAL A 476 10.19 21.09 22.61
CA VAL A 476 9.42 20.44 21.52
C VAL A 476 7.96 20.87 21.52
N ASP A 477 7.32 20.83 22.69
CA ASP A 477 5.91 21.20 22.85
C ASP A 477 5.70 22.69 22.49
N LYS A 478 6.62 23.59 22.88
CA LYS A 478 6.58 25.02 22.51
C LYS A 478 6.72 25.24 21.00
N GLU A 479 7.79 24.73 20.39
CA GLU A 479 8.11 25.01 18.97
C GLU A 479 7.06 24.41 18.03
N ALA A 480 6.57 23.20 18.31
CA ALA A 480 5.47 22.59 17.56
C ALA A 480 4.17 23.40 17.68
N LYS A 481 3.84 23.87 18.90
CA LYS A 481 2.65 24.68 19.17
C LYS A 481 2.71 26.05 18.51
N GLU A 482 3.86 26.72 18.52
CA GLU A 482 4.07 28.02 17.88
C GLU A 482 3.98 27.92 16.35
N ALA A 483 4.64 26.93 15.73
CA ALA A 483 4.58 26.68 14.28
C ALA A 483 3.14 26.35 13.82
N CYS A 484 2.46 25.46 14.55
CA CYS A 484 1.06 25.10 14.29
C CYS A 484 0.13 26.32 14.44
N SER A 485 0.28 27.09 15.52
CA SER A 485 -0.54 28.30 15.77
C SER A 485 -0.36 29.38 14.71
N LYS A 486 0.85 29.55 14.17
CA LYS A 486 1.10 30.46 13.05
C LYS A 486 0.39 29.99 11.78
N CYS A 487 0.46 28.69 11.48
CA CYS A 487 -0.18 28.09 10.32
C CYS A 487 -1.72 28.20 10.35
N LEU A 488 -2.34 27.88 11.50
CA LEU A 488 -3.80 27.99 11.68
C LEU A 488 -4.27 29.44 11.47
N LYS A 489 -3.55 30.43 12.02
CA LYS A 489 -3.84 31.85 11.78
C LYS A 489 -3.75 32.23 10.30
N GLN A 490 -2.78 31.69 9.56
CA GLN A 490 -2.66 31.91 8.11
C GLN A 490 -3.77 31.22 7.30
N GLY A 491 -4.32 30.09 7.76
CA GLY A 491 -5.49 29.45 7.18
C GLY A 491 -6.75 30.29 7.37
N ASN A 492 -7.01 30.73 8.61
CA ASN A 492 -8.20 31.54 8.94
C ASN A 492 -8.23 32.90 8.21
N LEU A 493 -7.06 33.45 7.89
CA LEU A 493 -6.90 34.71 7.14
C LEU A 493 -6.98 34.57 5.61
N ASP A 494 -7.08 33.35 5.05
CA ASP A 494 -7.25 33.16 3.60
C ASP A 494 -8.63 33.70 3.16
N PRO A 495 -8.75 34.61 2.18
CA PRO A 495 -10.05 35.18 1.79
C PRO A 495 -11.10 34.15 1.35
N ARG A 496 -10.69 32.92 1.02
CA ARG A 496 -11.62 31.82 0.69
C ARG A 496 -12.28 31.20 1.93
N SER A 497 -11.77 31.46 3.14
CA SER A 497 -12.38 31.00 4.40
C SER A 497 -13.74 31.65 4.69
N TRP A 498 -14.01 32.81 4.08
CA TRP A 498 -15.23 33.61 4.27
C TRP A 498 -16.55 32.94 3.84
N LEU A 499 -16.51 31.75 3.25
CA LEU A 499 -17.69 30.95 2.95
C LEU A 499 -18.20 30.14 4.15
N GLY A 500 -17.51 30.17 5.29
CA GLY A 500 -17.92 29.53 6.55
C GLY A 500 -17.40 30.28 7.78
N ASP A 501 -17.71 29.72 8.96
CA ASP A 501 -17.36 30.32 10.24
C ASP A 501 -15.83 30.48 10.39
N VAL A 502 -15.36 31.69 10.73
CA VAL A 502 -13.94 32.14 10.60
C VAL A 502 -12.98 31.42 11.58
N HIS A 503 -13.49 30.44 12.31
CA HIS A 503 -12.82 29.66 13.35
C HIS A 503 -12.96 28.14 13.17
N ALA A 504 -13.47 27.66 12.03
CA ALA A 504 -13.58 26.24 11.76
C ALA A 504 -12.20 25.53 11.74
N PRO A 505 -12.01 24.45 12.52
CA PRO A 505 -10.77 23.68 12.49
C PRO A 505 -10.55 23.03 11.12
N PRO A 506 -9.30 22.68 10.75
CA PRO A 506 -9.04 21.94 9.51
C PRO A 506 -9.76 20.59 9.52
N GLY A 507 -10.34 20.20 8.38
CA GLY A 507 -10.99 18.90 8.21
C GLY A 507 -10.00 17.72 8.17
N LEU A 508 -8.71 18.01 7.96
CA LEU A 508 -7.63 17.02 7.97
C LEU A 508 -6.28 17.65 8.32
N LEU A 509 -5.49 16.92 9.11
CA LEU A 509 -4.07 17.16 9.33
C LEU A 509 -3.24 16.00 8.77
N PHE A 510 -2.25 16.30 7.94
CA PHE A 510 -1.08 15.43 7.77
C PHE A 510 0.02 15.87 8.73
N LEU A 511 0.68 14.95 9.42
CA LEU A 511 1.76 15.25 10.36
C LEU A 511 2.89 14.22 10.29
N PHE A 512 4.10 14.68 9.94
CA PHE A 512 5.31 13.87 9.95
C PHE A 512 6.31 14.42 10.98
N VAL A 513 7.00 13.53 11.68
CA VAL A 513 8.00 13.89 12.71
C VAL A 513 9.29 13.14 12.43
N ALA A 514 10.42 13.83 12.40
CA ALA A 514 11.74 13.23 12.32
C ALA A 514 12.47 13.42 13.65
N GLY A 515 13.07 12.35 14.17
CA GLY A 515 13.67 12.31 15.52
C GLY A 515 12.82 11.51 16.51
N ALA A 516 12.59 12.05 17.71
CA ALA A 516 11.74 11.44 18.72
C ALA A 516 10.89 12.50 19.45
N ASN A 517 10.10 12.08 20.44
CA ASN A 517 8.94 12.80 21.00
C ASN A 517 7.75 12.99 20.03
N HIS A 518 7.46 11.95 19.24
CA HIS A 518 6.31 11.87 18.32
C HIS A 518 4.97 12.27 18.96
N GLU A 519 4.69 11.75 20.16
CA GLU A 519 3.45 12.03 20.89
C GLU A 519 3.39 13.43 21.50
N GLY A 520 4.51 14.01 21.95
CA GLY A 520 4.55 15.40 22.39
C GLY A 520 4.20 16.35 21.24
N VAL A 521 4.81 16.14 20.06
CA VAL A 521 4.46 16.92 18.86
C VAL A 521 2.98 16.76 18.50
N LEU A 522 2.45 15.52 18.46
CA LEU A 522 1.04 15.29 18.15
C LEU A 522 0.11 16.01 19.14
N ARG A 523 0.37 15.85 20.45
CA ARG A 523 -0.38 16.52 21.52
C ARG A 523 -0.35 18.04 21.37
N SER A 524 0.83 18.63 21.20
CA SER A 524 0.98 20.09 21.10
C SER A 524 0.38 20.69 19.84
N VAL A 525 0.29 19.92 18.74
CA VAL A 525 -0.48 20.30 17.54
C VAL A 525 -1.99 20.20 17.81
N HIS A 526 -2.44 19.12 18.45
CA HIS A 526 -3.85 18.89 18.79
C HIS A 526 -4.39 19.88 19.84
N GLU A 527 -3.56 20.39 20.75
CA GLU A 527 -3.88 21.52 21.64
C GLU A 527 -4.19 22.83 20.89
N VAL A 528 -3.81 22.96 19.60
CA VAL A 528 -4.05 24.15 18.78
C VAL A 528 -5.25 23.98 17.86
N ILE A 529 -5.38 22.82 17.21
CA ILE A 529 -6.43 22.57 16.19
C ILE A 529 -7.65 21.80 16.72
N GLY A 530 -7.56 21.23 17.93
CA GLY A 530 -8.57 20.35 18.53
C GLY A 530 -8.26 18.86 18.32
N ALA A 531 -8.48 18.07 19.37
CA ALA A 531 -8.15 16.62 19.39
C ALA A 531 -8.97 15.76 18.40
N ASN A 532 -10.09 16.30 17.92
CA ASN A 532 -11.01 15.63 17.01
C ASN A 532 -10.63 15.80 15.53
N VAL A 533 -9.61 16.61 15.20
CA VAL A 533 -9.17 16.77 13.80
C VAL A 533 -8.58 15.44 13.30
N PRO A 534 -9.14 14.85 12.22
CA PRO A 534 -8.58 13.65 11.61
C PRO A 534 -7.11 13.88 11.25
N THR A 535 -6.24 12.98 11.68
CA THR A 535 -4.79 13.16 11.59
C THR A 535 -4.11 11.89 11.09
N VAL A 536 -3.23 12.04 10.11
CA VAL A 536 -2.49 10.92 9.48
C VAL A 536 -1.01 11.25 9.34
N GLY A 537 -0.16 10.22 9.44
CA GLY A 537 1.28 10.34 9.27
C GLY A 537 2.02 9.56 10.34
N GLY A 538 3.15 10.07 10.83
CA GLY A 538 3.96 9.38 11.82
C GLY A 538 5.45 9.74 11.80
N GLY A 539 6.25 8.89 12.43
CA GLY A 539 7.71 9.00 12.49
C GLY A 539 8.40 8.68 11.17
N VAL A 540 9.34 9.52 10.75
CA VAL A 540 10.06 9.45 9.47
C VAL A 540 11.55 9.80 9.63
N LYS A 541 12.35 9.63 8.58
CA LYS A 541 13.81 9.89 8.64
C LYS A 541 14.21 11.30 8.24
N SER A 542 13.45 11.92 7.33
CA SER A 542 13.66 13.29 6.87
C SER A 542 12.33 13.93 6.53
N LEU A 543 12.28 15.26 6.63
CA LEU A 543 11.12 16.07 6.32
C LEU A 543 11.44 16.99 5.15
N LEU A 544 10.46 17.20 4.27
CA LEU A 544 10.51 18.14 3.17
C LEU A 544 9.32 19.11 3.28
N HIS A 545 9.57 20.40 3.14
CA HIS A 545 8.55 21.44 3.27
C HIS A 545 8.82 22.60 2.31
N SER A 546 7.78 23.06 1.60
CA SER A 546 7.76 24.36 0.94
C SER A 546 6.62 25.22 1.52
N PRO A 547 6.92 26.35 2.18
CA PRO A 547 5.94 27.36 2.54
C PRO A 547 5.54 28.21 1.33
N ASP A 548 4.51 29.04 1.52
CA ASP A 548 4.02 30.06 0.58
C ASP A 548 5.14 31.02 0.09
N GLU A 549 6.19 31.22 0.90
CA GLU A 549 7.35 32.09 0.60
C GLU A 549 8.40 31.46 -0.35
N GLY A 550 8.17 30.23 -0.84
CA GLY A 550 9.02 29.56 -1.84
C GLY A 550 10.37 29.02 -1.33
N THR A 551 10.70 29.22 -0.05
CA THR A 551 11.94 28.74 0.59
C THR A 551 11.82 27.28 1.04
N ILE A 552 12.45 26.36 0.32
CA ILE A 552 12.46 24.93 0.69
C ILE A 552 13.17 24.75 2.04
N LYS A 553 12.51 24.03 2.97
CA LYS A 553 13.07 23.60 4.25
C LYS A 553 13.11 22.09 4.31
N CYS A 554 14.22 21.55 4.82
CA CYS A 554 14.35 20.15 5.15
C CYS A 554 14.87 19.98 6.57
N HIS A 555 14.34 19.01 7.30
CA HIS A 555 14.72 18.73 8.69
C HIS A 555 14.99 17.24 8.87
N THR A 556 16.09 16.91 9.57
CA THR A 556 16.41 15.55 10.06
C THR A 556 15.99 15.36 11.52
N SER A 557 15.75 16.46 12.24
CA SER A 557 15.11 16.51 13.56
C SER A 557 14.10 17.65 13.54
N GLY A 558 12.81 17.33 13.64
CA GLY A 558 11.76 18.32 13.39
C GLY A 558 10.36 17.72 13.28
N CYS A 559 9.39 18.57 12.98
CA CYS A 559 8.10 18.14 12.45
C CYS A 559 7.73 18.97 11.21
N CYS A 560 6.93 18.39 10.32
CA CYS A 560 6.21 19.13 9.29
C CYS A 560 4.77 18.62 9.19
N GLY A 561 3.86 19.50 8.79
CA GLY A 561 2.46 19.14 8.65
C GLY A 561 1.74 19.97 7.60
N MET A 562 0.56 19.48 7.21
CA MET A 562 -0.35 20.16 6.30
C MET A 562 -1.76 20.15 6.88
N MET A 563 -2.28 21.35 7.14
CA MET A 563 -3.69 21.58 7.47
C MET A 563 -4.48 21.71 6.18
N CYS A 564 -5.60 21.00 6.10
CA CYS A 564 -6.46 20.96 4.93
C CYS A 564 -7.89 21.34 5.30
N TRP A 565 -8.46 22.25 4.53
CA TRP A 565 -9.91 22.48 4.41
C TRP A 565 -10.28 22.15 2.96
N PRO A 566 -10.34 20.85 2.60
CA PRO A 566 -10.56 20.43 1.22
C PRO A 566 -12.02 20.64 0.80
N SER A 567 -12.29 20.78 -0.50
CA SER A 567 -13.67 20.84 -1.04
C SER A 567 -14.35 19.47 -1.20
N VAL A 568 -13.92 18.51 -0.39
CA VAL A 568 -14.32 17.10 -0.44
C VAL A 568 -14.41 16.55 0.98
N GLU A 569 -15.27 15.56 1.18
CA GLU A 569 -15.38 14.88 2.46
C GLU A 569 -14.06 14.14 2.77
N VAL A 570 -13.69 14.06 4.05
CA VAL A 570 -12.49 13.35 4.49
C VAL A 570 -12.83 12.40 5.61
N ILE A 571 -12.41 11.14 5.48
CA ILE A 571 -12.72 10.10 6.45
C ILE A 571 -11.43 9.35 6.80
N GLY A 572 -11.21 9.15 8.10
CA GLY A 572 -10.07 8.41 8.63
C GLY A 572 -10.43 6.98 9.03
N ALA A 573 -9.52 6.06 8.73
CA ALA A 573 -9.47 4.71 9.28
C ALA A 573 -8.14 4.53 10.01
N PHE A 574 -8.17 3.91 11.19
CA PHE A 574 -6.98 3.45 11.90
C PHE A 574 -7.18 2.01 12.35
N CYS A 575 -6.22 1.15 12.03
CA CYS A 575 -6.33 -0.28 12.29
C CYS A 575 -5.00 -0.90 12.68
N HIS A 576 -5.05 -1.85 13.61
CA HIS A 576 -4.02 -2.86 13.82
C HIS A 576 -4.67 -4.22 13.56
N GLY A 577 -4.03 -5.09 12.79
CA GLY A 577 -4.60 -6.41 12.47
C GLY A 577 -4.44 -7.46 13.56
N LEU A 578 -4.40 -7.03 14.82
CA LEU A 578 -4.16 -7.89 15.99
C LEU A 578 -5.41 -7.94 16.89
N SER A 579 -5.70 -9.09 17.45
CA SER A 579 -6.76 -9.31 18.43
C SER A 579 -6.19 -9.56 19.82
N PRO A 580 -6.85 -9.15 20.91
CA PRO A 580 -6.38 -9.43 22.26
C PRO A 580 -6.37 -10.93 22.55
N VAL A 581 -5.31 -11.39 23.21
CA VAL A 581 -5.19 -12.77 23.68
C VAL A 581 -6.01 -12.93 24.96
N PRO A 582 -6.95 -13.90 25.04
CA PRO A 582 -7.71 -14.15 26.26
C PRO A 582 -6.80 -14.41 27.47
N ASN A 583 -7.17 -13.86 28.62
CA ASN A 583 -6.45 -13.99 29.89
C ASN A 583 -5.03 -13.37 29.95
N CYS A 584 -4.51 -12.79 28.86
CA CYS A 584 -3.23 -12.10 28.82
C CYS A 584 -3.39 -10.58 28.91
N GLN A 585 -4.04 -10.12 29.99
CA GLN A 585 -4.33 -8.69 30.23
C GLN A 585 -4.09 -8.33 31.71
N GLY A 586 -3.70 -7.09 31.97
CA GLY A 586 -3.49 -6.59 33.32
C GLY A 586 -3.46 -5.07 33.40
N LYS A 587 -3.61 -4.50 34.59
CA LYS A 587 -3.50 -3.05 34.81
C LYS A 587 -2.07 -2.68 35.17
N ILE A 588 -1.56 -1.61 34.58
CA ILE A 588 -0.27 -1.02 34.98
C ILE A 588 -0.43 -0.49 36.41
N SER A 589 0.26 -1.10 37.38
CA SER A 589 0.19 -0.68 38.79
C SER A 589 1.27 0.34 39.15
N VAL A 590 2.44 0.28 38.51
CA VAL A 590 3.56 1.22 38.75
C VAL A 590 4.25 1.62 37.45
N GLY A 591 4.32 2.94 37.22
CA GLY A 591 5.11 3.60 36.17
C GLY A 591 6.30 4.38 36.74
N LEU A 592 7.35 4.58 35.94
CA LEU A 592 8.58 5.30 36.33
C LEU A 592 8.68 6.66 35.63
N ASP A 593 8.43 6.64 34.32
CA ASP A 593 8.28 7.78 33.43
C ASP A 593 7.15 7.44 32.43
N GLY A 594 6.75 8.39 31.60
CA GLY A 594 5.51 8.29 30.80
C GLY A 594 5.44 7.13 29.81
N ASN A 595 6.54 6.40 29.59
CA ASN A 595 6.60 5.22 28.74
C ASN A 595 7.26 3.99 29.41
N THR A 596 7.80 4.08 30.63
CA THR A 596 8.38 2.94 31.35
C THR A 596 7.51 2.49 32.52
N ILE A 597 7.15 1.21 32.53
CA ILE A 597 6.41 0.57 33.62
C ILE A 597 7.32 -0.38 34.40
N ARG A 598 7.10 -0.45 35.72
CA ARG A 598 7.76 -1.43 36.60
C ARG A 598 6.83 -2.60 36.92
N GLU A 599 5.53 -2.37 37.01
CA GLU A 599 4.59 -3.40 37.45
C GLU A 599 3.27 -3.43 36.66
N ILE A 600 2.76 -4.65 36.46
CA ILE A 600 1.43 -4.98 35.95
C ILE A 600 0.76 -5.88 36.99
N ASN A 601 -0.47 -5.60 37.41
CA ASN A 601 -1.20 -6.36 38.44
C ASN A 601 -0.43 -6.54 39.77
N ASN A 602 0.41 -5.56 40.16
CA ASN A 602 1.32 -5.62 41.31
C ASN A 602 2.39 -6.73 41.22
N GLN A 603 2.74 -7.16 40.00
CA GLN A 603 3.84 -8.06 39.69
C GLN A 603 4.83 -7.36 38.75
N PRO A 604 6.13 -7.72 38.74
CA PRO A 604 7.10 -7.11 37.84
C PRO A 604 6.65 -7.21 36.38
N ALA A 605 6.68 -6.09 35.65
CA ALA A 605 6.15 -6.02 34.29
C ALA A 605 6.86 -7.00 33.34
N GLN A 606 8.18 -7.17 33.49
CA GLN A 606 8.94 -8.20 32.78
C GLN A 606 8.42 -9.61 33.08
N GLN A 607 8.08 -9.94 34.34
CA GLN A 607 7.56 -11.27 34.68
C GLN A 607 6.22 -11.52 33.98
N VAL A 608 5.29 -10.57 34.05
CA VAL A 608 3.96 -10.69 33.42
C VAL A 608 4.07 -10.85 31.90
N LEU A 609 4.97 -10.10 31.24
CA LEU A 609 5.22 -10.28 29.80
C LEU A 609 5.86 -11.64 29.46
N ARG A 610 6.72 -12.20 30.33
CA ARG A 610 7.25 -13.56 30.17
C ARG A 610 6.18 -14.64 30.37
N GLU A 611 5.22 -14.42 31.26
CA GLU A 611 4.10 -15.34 31.46
C GLU A 611 3.12 -15.33 30.27
N TRP A 612 2.88 -14.16 29.68
CA TRP A 612 2.07 -14.04 28.45
C TRP A 612 2.78 -14.58 27.21
N LEU A 613 4.11 -14.49 27.15
CA LEU A 613 4.94 -14.98 26.06
C LEU A 613 6.13 -15.82 26.59
N PRO A 614 5.90 -17.08 27.01
CA PRO A 614 6.95 -17.93 27.59
C PRO A 614 8.17 -18.09 26.66
N SER A 615 7.92 -18.19 25.36
CA SER A 615 8.94 -18.37 24.34
C SER A 615 9.73 -17.09 24.00
N LEU A 616 9.18 -15.91 24.32
CA LEU A 616 9.90 -14.62 24.28
C LEU A 616 10.93 -14.52 25.41
N ALA A 617 10.74 -15.26 26.51
CA ALA A 617 11.62 -15.19 27.68
C ALA A 617 12.97 -15.89 27.45
N GLU A 618 12.95 -17.13 26.95
CA GLU A 618 14.14 -17.99 26.90
C GLU A 618 14.99 -17.74 25.65
N ASN A 619 14.37 -17.72 24.47
CA ASN A 619 15.11 -17.62 23.21
C ASN A 619 15.56 -16.18 22.92
N LEU A 620 14.73 -15.18 23.19
CA LEU A 620 15.01 -13.80 22.78
C LEU A 620 16.15 -13.18 23.57
N LEU A 621 16.12 -13.29 24.90
CA LEU A 621 17.16 -12.79 25.77
C LEU A 621 18.49 -13.49 25.47
N LYS A 622 18.46 -14.81 25.25
CA LYS A 622 19.65 -15.62 24.95
C LYS A 622 20.24 -15.30 23.58
N ASP A 623 19.47 -15.42 22.49
CA ASP A 623 19.93 -15.11 21.13
C ASP A 623 20.45 -13.67 21.02
N HIS A 624 19.80 -12.71 21.69
CA HIS A 624 20.18 -11.31 21.59
C HIS A 624 21.50 -11.03 22.32
N LEU A 625 21.69 -11.58 23.52
CA LEU A 625 22.95 -11.46 24.28
C LEU A 625 24.10 -12.23 23.61
N GLU A 626 23.84 -13.44 23.11
CA GLU A 626 24.86 -14.26 22.42
C GLU A 626 25.32 -13.65 21.09
N ARG A 627 24.44 -12.96 20.36
CA ARG A 627 24.78 -12.32 19.07
C ARG A 627 25.37 -10.91 19.20
N ASN A 628 25.22 -10.24 20.35
CA ASN A 628 25.68 -8.86 20.56
C ASN A 628 26.53 -8.69 21.84
N PRO A 629 27.62 -9.47 22.03
CA PRO A 629 28.43 -9.42 23.25
C PRO A 629 29.07 -8.05 23.50
N ASP A 630 29.33 -7.28 22.44
CA ASP A 630 29.97 -5.96 22.49
C ASP A 630 29.00 -4.77 22.65
N MET A 631 27.68 -5.02 22.78
CA MET A 631 26.74 -3.91 23.00
C MET A 631 26.99 -3.22 24.34
N LYS A 632 27.20 -1.90 24.31
CA LYS A 632 27.39 -1.06 25.51
C LYS A 632 26.31 -1.25 26.59
N TYR A 633 25.09 -1.63 26.20
CA TYR A 633 23.97 -1.85 27.10
C TYR A 633 23.93 -3.24 27.79
N ALA A 634 24.66 -4.23 27.27
CA ALA A 634 24.75 -5.56 27.89
C ALA A 634 25.40 -5.48 29.29
N GLN A 635 26.37 -4.59 29.48
CA GLN A 635 27.01 -4.30 30.78
C GLN A 635 26.04 -3.70 31.81
N HIS A 636 24.89 -3.16 31.37
CA HIS A 636 23.87 -2.57 32.22
C HIS A 636 22.62 -3.46 32.37
N GLY A 637 22.59 -4.64 31.73
CA GLY A 637 21.45 -5.55 31.77
C GLY A 637 20.21 -5.03 31.03
N ILE A 638 20.38 -4.17 30.02
CA ILE A 638 19.28 -3.64 29.21
C ILE A 638 19.28 -4.36 27.85
N VAL A 639 18.13 -4.93 27.47
CA VAL A 639 17.91 -5.50 26.13
C VAL A 639 17.33 -4.43 25.22
N ASP A 640 18.03 -4.12 24.13
CA ASP A 640 17.53 -3.23 23.06
C ASP A 640 16.70 -4.02 22.06
N CYS A 641 15.37 -4.03 22.20
CA CYS A 641 14.49 -4.65 21.21
C CYS A 641 14.25 -3.76 19.96
N TRP A 642 14.91 -2.60 19.86
CA TRP A 642 14.80 -1.69 18.72
C TRP A 642 15.73 -1.99 17.55
N GLN A 643 16.62 -2.99 17.63
CA GLN A 643 17.13 -3.61 16.41
C GLN A 643 15.95 -4.31 15.71
N PRO A 644 15.40 -3.78 14.60
CA PRO A 644 14.06 -4.17 14.14
C PRO A 644 14.01 -5.57 13.55
N MET A 645 15.19 -6.17 13.31
CA MET A 645 15.34 -7.55 12.92
C MET A 645 15.40 -8.49 14.13
N THR A 646 15.96 -8.09 15.28
CA THR A 646 16.30 -9.06 16.33
C THR A 646 15.07 -9.43 17.15
N PHE A 647 14.33 -8.46 17.71
CA PHE A 647 13.09 -8.72 18.45
C PHE A 647 11.95 -9.25 17.55
N TRP A 648 11.88 -8.81 16.30
CA TRP A 648 10.83 -9.23 15.38
C TRP A 648 11.15 -10.53 14.63
N ARG A 649 12.42 -10.88 14.36
CA ARG A 649 12.76 -12.25 13.95
C ARG A 649 12.50 -13.24 15.07
N SER A 650 12.74 -12.86 16.33
CA SER A 650 12.36 -13.71 17.44
C SER A 650 10.84 -13.83 17.58
N THR A 651 10.02 -12.77 17.52
CA THR A 651 8.55 -12.99 17.58
C THR A 651 8.03 -13.78 16.35
N ARG A 652 8.70 -13.67 15.20
CA ARG A 652 8.44 -14.47 13.99
C ARG A 652 8.96 -15.92 14.06
N ALA A 653 9.77 -16.27 15.05
CA ALA A 653 10.36 -17.60 15.22
C ALA A 653 9.63 -18.48 16.25
N LEU A 654 8.45 -18.05 16.74
CA LEU A 654 7.85 -18.60 17.97
C LEU A 654 6.57 -19.41 17.81
N ASP A 655 6.05 -19.57 16.59
CA ASP A 655 5.30 -20.76 16.22
C ASP A 655 5.49 -21.13 14.73
N ASP A 656 5.33 -22.42 14.43
CA ASP A 656 5.26 -22.93 13.05
C ASP A 656 3.96 -22.51 12.33
N ALA A 657 3.07 -21.75 13.00
CA ALA A 657 1.76 -21.33 12.50
C ALA A 657 1.76 -19.92 11.90
N GLY A 658 2.86 -19.16 12.02
CA GLY A 658 3.02 -17.82 11.46
C GLY A 658 2.24 -16.74 12.19
N GLU A 659 2.02 -16.88 13.50
CA GLU A 659 1.40 -15.85 14.33
C GLU A 659 2.43 -14.80 14.79
N TYR A 660 1.96 -13.56 14.95
CA TYR A 660 2.75 -12.40 15.37
C TYR A 660 2.11 -11.80 16.61
N TYR A 661 2.95 -11.36 17.53
CA TYR A 661 2.55 -10.84 18.82
C TYR A 661 2.96 -9.38 18.99
N GLY A 662 2.06 -8.59 19.57
CA GLY A 662 2.31 -7.21 19.99
C GLY A 662 1.78 -7.00 21.41
N VAL A 663 2.19 -5.90 22.05
CA VAL A 663 1.56 -5.44 23.29
C VAL A 663 0.65 -4.27 22.93
N GLY A 664 -0.48 -4.13 23.60
CA GLY A 664 -1.37 -2.98 23.41
C GLY A 664 -1.93 -2.47 24.73
N THR A 665 -2.34 -1.19 24.73
CA THR A 665 -3.20 -0.62 25.77
C THR A 665 -4.65 -0.60 25.32
N LEU A 666 -5.58 -0.82 26.26
CA LEU A 666 -7.00 -0.62 26.02
C LEU A 666 -7.32 0.87 26.23
N GLU A 667 -7.91 1.49 25.22
CA GLU A 667 -8.33 2.88 25.23
C GLU A 667 -9.78 3.02 25.76
N GLU A 668 -10.18 4.22 26.16
CA GLU A 668 -11.50 4.47 26.78
C GLU A 668 -12.68 4.09 25.87
N CYS A 669 -12.51 4.17 24.56
CA CYS A 669 -13.49 3.74 23.55
C CYS A 669 -13.56 2.21 23.35
N GLY A 670 -12.82 1.42 24.14
CA GLY A 670 -12.76 -0.04 24.04
C GLY A 670 -11.91 -0.58 22.88
N SER A 671 -11.28 0.30 22.10
CA SER A 671 -10.29 -0.10 21.09
C SER A 671 -8.92 -0.38 21.71
N TRP A 672 -8.09 -1.16 21.04
CA TRP A 672 -6.71 -1.38 21.46
C TRP A 672 -5.75 -0.46 20.69
N ARG A 673 -4.76 0.08 21.37
CA ARG A 673 -3.65 0.84 20.81
C ARG A 673 -2.38 0.05 21.00
N VAL A 674 -1.75 -0.39 19.92
CA VAL A 674 -0.51 -1.18 20.00
C VAL A 674 0.63 -0.30 20.52
N VAL A 675 1.24 -0.72 21.62
CA VAL A 675 2.42 -0.08 22.23
C VAL A 675 3.61 -1.03 22.10
N MET A 676 4.67 -0.60 21.40
CA MET A 676 5.83 -1.46 21.16
C MET A 676 6.75 -1.47 22.38
N PRO A 677 7.08 -2.62 23.00
CA PRO A 677 8.19 -2.71 23.93
C PRO A 677 9.49 -2.30 23.22
N ARG A 678 10.29 -1.46 23.87
CA ARG A 678 11.55 -0.91 23.34
C ARG A 678 12.77 -1.31 24.18
N TYR A 679 12.63 -1.33 25.50
CA TYR A 679 13.66 -1.83 26.40
C TYR A 679 13.05 -2.72 27.48
N ILE A 680 13.79 -3.75 27.88
CA ILE A 680 13.48 -4.53 29.07
C ILE A 680 14.72 -4.52 29.97
N SER A 681 14.53 -4.03 31.19
CA SER A 681 15.55 -3.99 32.24
C SER A 681 15.63 -5.34 32.95
N ALA A 682 16.77 -6.02 32.86
CA ALA A 682 17.05 -7.20 33.68
C ALA A 682 17.39 -6.85 35.13
N ARG A 683 17.66 -5.57 35.44
CA ARG A 683 18.05 -5.11 36.78
C ARG A 683 16.85 -4.95 37.73
N ASP A 684 15.76 -4.37 37.24
CA ASP A 684 14.57 -4.05 38.04
C ASP A 684 13.24 -4.53 37.43
N GLY A 685 13.30 -5.32 36.34
CA GLY A 685 12.12 -5.90 35.69
C GLY A 685 11.23 -4.89 34.98
N SER A 686 11.68 -3.65 34.80
CA SER A 686 10.93 -2.61 34.10
C SER A 686 10.93 -2.81 32.58
N VAL A 687 9.88 -2.29 31.94
CA VAL A 687 9.64 -2.36 30.49
C VAL A 687 9.35 -0.95 29.98
N THR A 688 10.20 -0.44 29.09
CA THR A 688 10.02 0.84 28.40
C THR A 688 9.37 0.59 27.05
N PHE A 689 8.29 1.32 26.74
CA PHE A 689 7.61 1.32 25.46
C PHE A 689 8.08 2.46 24.55
N ALA A 690 7.80 2.36 23.25
CA ALA A 690 8.02 3.44 22.28
C ALA A 690 6.92 4.52 22.30
N GLN A 691 5.74 4.18 22.84
CA GLN A 691 4.57 5.05 23.04
C GLN A 691 4.33 5.27 24.55
N GLN A 692 3.65 6.34 24.93
CA GLN A 692 3.25 6.61 26.31
C GLN A 692 2.20 5.61 26.80
N VAL A 693 2.33 5.25 28.07
CA VAL A 693 1.43 4.37 28.82
C VAL A 693 1.22 4.94 30.22
N HIS A 694 0.04 4.73 30.80
CA HIS A 694 -0.34 5.36 32.06
C HIS A 694 -0.66 4.37 33.17
N VAL A 695 -0.35 4.73 34.42
CA VAL A 695 -0.75 3.94 35.60
C VAL A 695 -2.28 3.86 35.66
N GLY A 696 -2.81 2.66 35.91
CA GLY A 696 -4.23 2.35 35.87
C GLY A 696 -4.75 1.89 34.50
N GLN A 697 -4.03 2.17 33.41
CA GLN A 697 -4.38 1.72 32.06
C GLN A 697 -4.25 0.19 31.96
N THR A 698 -5.17 -0.45 31.25
CA THR A 698 -5.08 -1.88 30.95
C THR A 698 -4.12 -2.08 29.79
N VAL A 699 -3.12 -2.95 30.00
CA VAL A 699 -2.19 -3.43 28.99
C VAL A 699 -2.45 -4.91 28.75
N GLY A 700 -2.22 -5.39 27.52
CA GLY A 700 -2.49 -6.78 27.15
C GLY A 700 -1.67 -7.27 25.97
N LEU A 701 -1.54 -8.59 25.89
CA LEU A 701 -0.97 -9.26 24.72
C LEU A 701 -1.99 -9.24 23.57
N LEU A 702 -1.54 -8.86 22.39
CA LEU A 702 -2.28 -8.91 21.15
C LEU A 702 -1.61 -9.93 20.21
N LYS A 703 -2.39 -10.63 19.38
CA LYS A 703 -1.86 -11.53 18.36
C LYS A 703 -2.63 -11.48 17.04
N GLY A 704 -1.98 -11.87 15.95
CA GLY A 704 -2.61 -11.99 14.63
C GLY A 704 -1.70 -12.70 13.63
N ARG A 705 -2.23 -13.06 12.45
CA ARG A 705 -1.45 -13.61 11.33
C ARG A 705 -1.21 -12.53 10.30
N LEU A 706 -0.11 -12.60 9.57
CA LEU A 706 0.24 -11.58 8.59
C LEU A 706 -0.87 -11.36 7.53
N GLU A 707 -1.43 -12.44 7.00
CA GLU A 707 -2.55 -12.42 6.06
C GLU A 707 -3.78 -11.74 6.67
N HIS A 708 -4.12 -12.11 7.91
CA HIS A 708 -5.22 -11.51 8.66
C HIS A 708 -5.02 -10.01 8.88
N VAL A 709 -3.79 -9.50 8.98
CA VAL A 709 -3.54 -8.06 9.11
C VAL A 709 -3.85 -7.33 7.81
N GLN A 710 -3.49 -7.89 6.66
CA GLN A 710 -3.86 -7.32 5.35
C GLN A 710 -5.38 -7.31 5.18
N ASP A 711 -6.03 -8.44 5.48
CA ASP A 711 -7.48 -8.57 5.42
C ASP A 711 -8.17 -7.64 6.41
N GLN A 712 -7.62 -7.44 7.60
CA GLN A 712 -8.19 -6.54 8.59
C GLN A 712 -8.04 -5.09 8.18
N THR A 713 -6.89 -4.66 7.65
CA THR A 713 -6.70 -3.30 7.12
C THR A 713 -7.65 -3.03 5.95
N ALA A 714 -7.74 -3.94 4.99
CA ALA A 714 -8.67 -3.84 3.87
C ALA A 714 -10.14 -3.79 4.35
N ARG A 715 -10.55 -4.72 5.24
CA ARG A 715 -11.90 -4.73 5.83
C ARG A 715 -12.21 -3.48 6.62
N SER A 716 -11.27 -2.95 7.41
CA SER A 716 -11.45 -1.70 8.15
C SER A 716 -11.66 -0.51 7.22
N CYS A 717 -10.94 -0.42 6.10
CA CYS A 717 -11.18 0.62 5.09
C CYS A 717 -12.56 0.47 4.42
N SER A 718 -12.97 -0.75 4.04
CA SER A 718 -14.31 -1.01 3.49
C SER A 718 -15.44 -0.78 4.51
N GLU A 719 -15.21 -1.05 5.80
CA GLU A 719 -16.14 -0.74 6.89
C GLU A 719 -16.32 0.77 7.02
N VAL A 720 -15.22 1.52 7.12
CA VAL A 720 -15.24 3.00 7.25
C VAL A 720 -15.91 3.69 6.06
N MET A 721 -15.66 3.24 4.82
CA MET A 721 -16.39 3.77 3.64
C MET A 721 -17.89 3.45 3.68
N ARG A 722 -18.27 2.28 4.20
CA ARG A 722 -19.68 1.86 4.29
C ARG A 722 -20.41 2.55 5.43
N SER A 723 -19.79 2.71 6.60
CA SER A 723 -20.40 3.32 7.78
C SER A 723 -20.60 4.83 7.64
N SER A 724 -19.80 5.48 6.80
CA SER A 724 -19.91 6.91 6.49
C SER A 724 -20.95 7.26 5.42
N GLY A 725 -21.37 6.28 4.60
CA GLY A 725 -22.20 6.55 3.43
C GLY A 725 -21.44 7.14 2.23
N LEU A 726 -20.11 7.23 2.30
CA LEU A 726 -19.24 7.75 1.23
C LEU A 726 -19.27 6.81 0.01
N GLN A 727 -20.14 7.11 -0.96
CA GLN A 727 -20.35 6.23 -2.13
C GLN A 727 -19.31 6.39 -3.23
N HIS A 728 -18.57 7.50 -3.24
CA HIS A 728 -17.71 7.90 -4.35
C HIS A 728 -16.35 8.38 -3.84
N PRO A 729 -15.48 7.46 -3.39
CA PRO A 729 -14.11 7.81 -3.04
C PRO A 729 -13.35 8.30 -4.27
N LEU A 730 -12.50 9.29 -4.05
CA LEU A 730 -11.73 10.03 -5.08
C LEU A 730 -10.25 9.69 -5.04
N ALA A 731 -9.72 9.44 -3.83
CA ALA A 731 -8.37 8.95 -3.58
C ALA A 731 -8.25 8.48 -2.13
N SER A 732 -7.13 7.80 -1.84
CA SER A 732 -6.69 7.61 -0.46
C SER A 732 -5.23 7.98 -0.25
N PHE A 733 -4.90 8.31 0.99
CA PHE A 733 -3.55 8.30 1.49
C PHE A 733 -3.44 7.25 2.59
N SER A 734 -2.30 6.60 2.76
CA SER A 734 -2.05 5.69 3.88
C SER A 734 -0.64 5.84 4.45
N PHE A 735 -0.53 5.67 5.76
CA PHE A 735 0.74 5.61 6.46
C PHE A 735 0.82 4.31 7.26
N ILE A 736 1.93 3.58 7.09
CA ILE A 736 2.06 2.18 7.47
C ILE A 736 3.35 1.98 8.28
N CYS A 737 3.26 1.41 9.48
CA CYS A 737 3.92 0.13 9.73
C CYS A 737 5.35 -0.09 9.16
N ALA A 738 6.40 0.63 9.54
CA ALA A 738 7.77 0.20 9.24
C ALA A 738 8.07 -1.22 9.78
N THR A 739 7.47 -1.55 10.94
CA THR A 739 7.44 -2.91 11.51
C THR A 739 6.64 -3.88 10.63
N TYR A 740 5.60 -3.39 9.95
CA TYR A 740 4.81 -4.17 9.01
C TYR A 740 5.63 -4.59 7.78
N TYR A 741 6.45 -3.70 7.21
CA TYR A 741 7.45 -4.08 6.20
C TYR A 741 8.47 -5.08 6.78
N GLY A 742 9.04 -4.80 7.96
CA GLY A 742 10.06 -5.65 8.58
C GLY A 742 9.61 -7.10 8.83
N ILE A 743 8.32 -7.29 9.11
CA ILE A 743 7.68 -8.60 9.25
C ILE A 743 7.31 -9.21 7.88
N SER A 744 6.71 -8.43 6.98
CA SER A 744 6.01 -8.97 5.81
C SER A 744 6.87 -9.03 4.54
N GLY A 745 7.92 -8.22 4.47
CA GLY A 745 8.75 -8.03 3.29
C GLY A 745 7.99 -7.40 2.12
N GLU A 746 8.66 -7.30 0.97
CA GLU A 746 8.07 -6.70 -0.24
C GLU A 746 6.82 -7.43 -0.72
N HIS A 747 6.80 -8.77 -0.65
CA HIS A 747 5.62 -9.55 -1.04
C HIS A 747 4.40 -9.22 -0.17
N GLY A 748 4.59 -9.10 1.14
CA GLY A 748 3.52 -8.73 2.06
C GLY A 748 3.01 -7.29 1.86
N MET A 749 3.89 -6.37 1.47
CA MET A 749 3.48 -5.03 1.05
C MET A 749 2.72 -5.02 -0.28
N SER A 750 3.13 -5.82 -1.27
CA SER A 750 2.39 -5.95 -2.54
C SER A 750 0.97 -6.45 -2.29
N MET A 751 0.81 -7.51 -1.49
CA MET A 751 -0.50 -8.05 -1.09
C MET A 751 -1.34 -7.02 -0.32
N MET A 752 -0.71 -6.19 0.54
CA MET A 752 -1.40 -5.08 1.21
C MET A 752 -1.86 -4.01 0.21
N ALA A 753 -1.03 -3.66 -0.78
CA ALA A 753 -1.38 -2.66 -1.79
C ALA A 753 -2.52 -3.10 -2.72
N GLU A 754 -2.51 -4.37 -3.13
CA GLU A 754 -3.58 -4.99 -3.91
C GLU A 754 -4.89 -5.02 -3.11
N LYS A 755 -4.89 -5.58 -1.90
CA LYS A 755 -6.10 -5.67 -1.05
C LYS A 755 -6.65 -4.32 -0.62
N LEU A 756 -5.79 -3.35 -0.30
CA LEU A 756 -6.24 -1.99 0.04
C LEU A 756 -6.84 -1.28 -1.19
N SER A 757 -6.25 -1.46 -2.37
CA SER A 757 -6.81 -0.90 -3.60
C SER A 757 -8.14 -1.55 -3.98
N GLU A 758 -8.27 -2.86 -3.85
CA GLU A 758 -9.54 -3.58 -4.03
C GLU A 758 -10.61 -3.05 -3.06
N ALA A 759 -10.29 -3.00 -1.76
CA ALA A 759 -11.18 -2.51 -0.71
C ALA A 759 -11.68 -1.08 -0.94
N LEU A 760 -10.86 -0.25 -1.60
CA LEU A 760 -11.14 1.15 -1.93
C LEU A 760 -11.69 1.38 -3.35
N GLY A 761 -11.88 0.33 -4.14
CA GLY A 761 -12.42 0.43 -5.51
C GLY A 761 -11.44 0.95 -6.56
N TRP A 762 -10.13 0.71 -6.37
CA TRP A 762 -9.02 1.04 -7.29
C TRP A 762 -8.88 2.54 -7.59
N ILE A 763 -9.19 3.38 -6.59
CA ILE A 763 -8.92 4.82 -6.61
C ILE A 763 -7.42 5.13 -6.54
N PRO A 764 -6.97 6.31 -7.01
CA PRO A 764 -5.60 6.78 -6.84
C PRO A 764 -5.17 6.74 -5.37
N SER A 765 -4.09 6.03 -5.07
CA SER A 765 -3.65 5.84 -3.68
C SER A 765 -2.14 5.94 -3.50
N LEU A 766 -1.72 6.57 -2.40
CA LEU A 766 -0.32 6.67 -1.98
C LEU A 766 -0.18 6.12 -0.57
N GLY A 767 0.66 5.09 -0.41
CA GLY A 767 1.06 4.55 0.89
C GLY A 767 2.51 4.88 1.21
N ILE A 768 2.77 5.37 2.41
CA ILE A 768 4.09 5.71 2.94
C ILE A 768 4.44 4.77 4.10
N VAL A 769 5.73 4.42 4.26
CA VAL A 769 6.22 3.54 5.31
C VAL A 769 7.14 4.27 6.30
N GLY A 770 6.72 4.29 7.56
CA GLY A 770 7.43 4.95 8.67
C GLY A 770 6.97 4.41 10.01
N GLY A 771 7.27 5.10 11.11
CA GLY A 771 6.74 4.73 12.42
C GLY A 771 7.41 5.46 13.60
N PRO A 772 6.72 5.60 14.74
CA PRO A 772 5.35 5.14 15.02
C PRO A 772 4.31 5.90 14.21
N GLU A 773 3.15 5.28 13.99
CA GLU A 773 2.10 5.77 13.11
C GLU A 773 1.12 6.66 13.88
N PHE A 774 0.57 7.68 13.22
CA PHE A 774 -0.54 8.50 13.72
C PHE A 774 -1.81 8.14 12.95
N GLY A 775 -2.92 8.00 13.65
CA GLY A 775 -4.22 7.76 13.03
C GLY A 775 -5.40 8.02 13.94
N THR A 776 -6.55 8.28 13.33
CA THR A 776 -7.78 8.66 14.02
C THR A 776 -8.64 7.44 14.32
N THR A 777 -8.95 7.26 15.60
CA THR A 777 -9.96 6.32 16.12
C THR A 777 -11.32 7.02 16.21
N ALA A 778 -12.37 6.32 16.64
CA ALA A 778 -13.69 6.89 16.83
C ALA A 778 -13.76 8.05 17.86
N SER A 779 -12.78 8.17 18.77
CA SER A 779 -12.79 9.16 19.86
C SER A 779 -11.63 10.15 19.85
N SER A 780 -10.51 9.83 19.20
CA SER A 780 -9.29 10.64 19.23
C SER A 780 -8.28 10.19 18.18
N THR A 781 -7.33 11.05 17.83
CA THR A 781 -6.10 10.60 17.18
C THR A 781 -5.15 10.01 18.20
N VAL A 782 -4.62 8.82 17.90
CA VAL A 782 -3.64 8.12 18.73
C VAL A 782 -2.35 7.87 17.95
N THR A 783 -1.28 7.54 18.68
CA THR A 783 -0.08 6.94 18.07
C THR A 783 -0.08 5.43 18.31
N GLY A 784 0.39 4.66 17.33
CA GLY A 784 0.47 3.21 17.42
C GLY A 784 1.76 2.67 16.82
N GLY A 785 1.98 1.39 17.06
CA GLY A 785 2.91 0.58 16.28
C GLY A 785 2.17 -0.53 15.54
N PHE A 786 2.74 -1.06 14.47
CA PHE A 786 2.11 -2.17 13.74
C PHE A 786 0.68 -1.83 13.25
N THR A 787 0.42 -0.54 13.04
CA THR A 787 -0.86 -0.03 12.54
C THR A 787 -0.73 0.43 11.09
N THR A 788 -1.88 0.57 10.45
CA THR A 788 -2.07 1.35 9.23
C THR A 788 -3.10 2.42 9.51
N SER A 789 -2.75 3.68 9.25
CA SER A 789 -3.72 4.77 9.12
C SER A 789 -3.99 5.02 7.64
N SER A 790 -5.26 5.22 7.30
CA SER A 790 -5.70 5.55 5.95
C SER A 790 -6.68 6.71 5.98
N ILE A 791 -6.49 7.67 5.10
CA ILE A 791 -7.45 8.76 4.85
C ILE A 791 -8.07 8.54 3.48
N ILE A 792 -9.37 8.71 3.38
CA ILE A 792 -10.17 8.54 2.17
C ILE A 792 -10.85 9.86 1.86
N PHE A 793 -10.67 10.35 0.63
CA PHE A 793 -11.29 11.58 0.14
C PHE A 793 -12.59 11.22 -0.61
N GLY A 794 -13.71 11.83 -0.24
CA GLY A 794 -15.05 11.53 -0.75
C GLY A 794 -15.66 12.65 -1.58
N ALA A 795 -16.45 12.29 -2.58
CA ALA A 795 -17.33 13.25 -3.21
C ALA A 795 -18.29 13.86 -2.19
N GLU A 796 -18.38 15.19 -2.14
CA GLU A 796 -19.44 15.90 -1.41
C GLU A 796 -20.83 15.41 -1.86
N LEU A 797 -21.70 15.10 -0.89
CA LEU A 797 -23.07 14.58 -1.06
C LEU A 797 -24.03 15.67 -1.58
N ASN A 798 -23.74 16.18 -2.78
CA ASN A 798 -24.57 17.14 -3.49
C ASN A 798 -25.94 16.53 -3.84
N GLY A 799 -26.95 16.76 -2.99
CA GLY A 799 -28.36 16.45 -3.28
C GLY A 799 -29.18 15.74 -2.20
N LEU A 800 -28.67 15.53 -0.99
CA LEU A 800 -29.52 15.21 0.17
C LEU A 800 -29.88 16.51 0.89
N ASP A 801 -31.18 16.83 0.96
CA ASP A 801 -31.69 17.98 1.71
C ASP A 801 -31.08 18.04 3.12
N GLU A 802 -30.50 19.19 3.47
CA GLU A 802 -29.84 19.44 4.77
C GLU A 802 -30.75 19.09 5.97
N ALA A 803 -32.06 19.14 5.77
CA ALA A 803 -33.08 18.77 6.74
C ALA A 803 -33.01 17.31 7.25
N ASN A 804 -32.40 16.37 6.51
CA ASN A 804 -32.31 14.96 6.90
C ASN A 804 -30.96 14.56 7.53
N ALA A 805 -29.88 15.30 7.29
CA ALA A 805 -28.54 14.91 7.74
C ALA A 805 -28.38 14.95 9.28
N PHE A 806 -29.11 15.86 9.95
CA PHE A 806 -29.01 16.07 11.40
C PHE A 806 -29.63 14.97 12.27
N MET A 807 -30.36 14.00 11.71
CA MET A 807 -31.03 12.93 12.48
C MET A 807 -30.29 11.58 12.54
N HIS A 808 -29.10 11.47 11.94
CA HIS A 808 -28.35 10.19 11.90
C HIS A 808 -27.02 10.18 12.68
N VAL A 809 -26.75 11.19 13.52
CA VAL A 809 -25.60 11.20 14.45
C VAL A 809 -26.05 11.48 15.89
N SER A 810 -26.61 10.44 16.52
CA SER A 810 -26.89 10.34 17.97
C SER A 810 -27.02 8.89 18.39
#